data_AF-A0A0R1VVK5-F1
#
_entry.id   AF-A0A0R1VVK5-F1
#
_cell.length_a   1.000
_cell.length_b   1.000
_cell.length_c   1.000
_cell.angle_alpha   90.00
_cell.angle_beta   90.00
_cell.angle_gamma   90.00
#
_symmetry.space_group_name_H-M   'P 1'
#
loop_
_entity.id
_entity.type
_entity.pdbx_description
1 polymer ?
#
loop_
_entity_poly.entity_id
_entity_poly.type
_entity_poly.pdbx_seq_one_letter_code
_entity_poly.pdbx_strand_id
1 'polypeptide(L)'
;MIKVIGFAIIAFFAYILFKQLNDYTGYAADDYLYHFFFRGEWPTKNLSGIHNLGDLLQSIQIHTRINNGRFVAHTGVQLFMQFPKSVYNVANSIVFVMVAFLIDIHVFGSLKKLRVSYFALTFGLMWLCLPDYGTSILWLSGGFNYLWVVLIYLSYLLPYRFNYHAKHPRIMFAGMLVLGFLAGGTNENTAPLTIFVALSLTIYDWSRSKGQLGWKWAGGLAAACSFWTVVMSGANQIGKRGSQFELSNIINYTMKYSGALILFTLIFLLYMYHQHRSYGHALIWQNERTYFAALFYFIGGILGIMALIMSPEIVSRVFFGPNIYFITSILILLYDHAELRHWSMLDHVTPIVAACLMLFVGIPVYHAAVKSVYVSYTYWKTGDTIARYDAKHGIKQAKVPGMPPVTNNHNVYLTQTYVSPGKPNKQWFNVWMAKYYGLKSVTIDNSIEPVKVPINKQSITWGTYQFLNAFHRDVTGMLRPITVHAATQMKTATIDYVDQNGNTVGTESISGKVGTSFDISHASTDGYQTLAGNSQSYTFTTAANQKVTVNVKKQAASATTTIVYKVKKTGKIVAREAINGQVGQKYDISHASTAGYTTNKGNASTYTFTDQSNQRVIRYVHPTMQGTIINYLYQGKRVHQEYLQKATGTSFKVVAPLRFKIIGGQQIHYTMPKTGIATINVKVQPMSLFKRFALNGDLQLLLAGMLIFILWDNWIAFHQTKVNRDEVTQVRLRQKKEEQDNKK
;
A
#
# COMPACT_ATOMS: atom_id res chain seq x y z
N MET A 1 2.72 -6.56 36.73
CA MET A 1 2.37 -7.69 35.86
C MET A 1 1.61 -7.23 34.60
N ILE A 2 0.36 -6.73 34.70
CA ILE A 2 -0.51 -6.36 33.57
C ILE A 2 0.17 -5.53 32.46
N LYS A 3 0.89 -4.45 32.80
CA LYS A 3 1.61 -3.62 31.80
C LYS A 3 2.59 -4.43 30.93
N VAL A 4 3.38 -5.31 31.54
CA VAL A 4 4.38 -6.16 30.85
C VAL A 4 3.70 -7.14 29.90
N ILE A 5 2.58 -7.73 30.33
CA ILE A 5 1.75 -8.61 29.48
C ILE A 5 1.23 -7.83 28.27
N GLY A 6 0.72 -6.60 28.46
CA GLY A 6 0.27 -5.74 27.36
C GLY A 6 1.37 -5.45 26.32
N PHE A 7 2.58 -5.10 26.76
CA PHE A 7 3.73 -4.92 25.86
C PHE A 7 4.08 -6.21 25.11
N ALA A 8 4.14 -7.35 25.82
CA ALA A 8 4.47 -8.64 25.22
C ALA A 8 3.45 -9.05 24.16
N ILE A 9 2.16 -8.85 24.42
CA ILE A 9 1.05 -9.13 23.48
C ILE A 9 1.19 -8.27 22.21
N ILE A 10 1.37 -6.96 22.34
CA ILE A 10 1.47 -6.07 21.17
C ILE A 10 2.75 -6.38 20.37
N ALA A 11 3.90 -6.53 21.05
CA ALA A 11 5.17 -6.85 20.42
C ALA A 11 5.09 -8.19 19.65
N PHE A 12 4.46 -9.20 20.24
CA PHE A 12 4.26 -10.50 19.61
C PHE A 12 3.32 -10.41 18.39
N PHE A 13 2.19 -9.71 18.49
CA PHE A 13 1.28 -9.53 17.36
C PHE A 13 1.93 -8.74 16.22
N ALA A 14 2.60 -7.62 16.51
CA ALA A 14 3.35 -6.86 15.53
C ALA A 14 4.44 -7.71 14.85
N TYR A 15 5.20 -8.48 15.64
CA TYR A 15 6.21 -9.41 15.14
C TYR A 15 5.63 -10.46 14.19
N ILE A 16 4.58 -11.22 14.56
CA ILE A 16 4.07 -12.30 13.71
C ILE A 16 3.42 -11.77 12.42
N LEU A 17 2.75 -10.62 12.46
CA LEU A 17 2.11 -10.00 11.31
C LEU A 17 3.15 -9.43 10.34
N PHE A 18 4.18 -8.76 10.85
CA PHE A 18 5.26 -8.23 10.03
C PHE A 18 6.19 -9.34 9.50
N LYS A 19 6.44 -10.40 10.28
CA LYS A 19 7.18 -11.58 9.83
C LYS A 19 6.48 -12.25 8.65
N GLN A 20 5.15 -12.32 8.62
CA GLN A 20 4.40 -12.85 7.48
C GLN A 20 4.75 -12.13 6.17
N LEU A 21 4.90 -10.80 6.20
CA LEU A 21 5.25 -10.02 5.04
C LEU A 21 6.70 -10.28 4.60
N ASN A 22 7.63 -10.42 5.55
CA ASN A 22 9.03 -10.79 5.25
C ASN A 22 9.12 -12.19 4.64
N ASP A 23 8.39 -13.17 5.20
CA ASP A 23 8.33 -14.55 4.70
C ASP A 23 7.74 -14.64 3.28
N TYR A 24 6.93 -13.67 2.86
CA TYR A 24 6.43 -13.52 1.49
C TYR A 24 7.24 -12.53 0.63
N THR A 25 8.39 -12.04 1.08
CA THR A 25 9.22 -11.11 0.29
C THR A 25 10.39 -11.83 -0.38
N GLY A 26 10.29 -12.03 -1.70
CA GLY A 26 11.36 -12.60 -2.53
C GLY A 26 12.59 -11.69 -2.67
N TYR A 27 13.66 -12.18 -3.31
CA TYR A 27 14.82 -11.33 -3.66
C TYR A 27 14.46 -10.35 -4.81
N ALA A 28 14.95 -9.11 -4.73
CA ALA A 28 14.69 -8.03 -5.69
C ALA A 28 15.93 -7.15 -5.92
N ALA A 29 15.98 -6.48 -7.08
CA ALA A 29 17.07 -5.57 -7.48
C ALA A 29 18.50 -6.09 -7.17
N ASP A 30 19.28 -5.40 -6.33
CA ASP A 30 20.69 -5.73 -6.06
C ASP A 30 20.89 -6.91 -5.09
N ASP A 31 19.81 -7.56 -4.64
CA ASP A 31 19.90 -8.69 -3.72
C ASP A 31 20.85 -9.80 -4.25
N TYR A 32 20.74 -10.16 -5.53
CA TYR A 32 21.62 -11.20 -6.13
C TYR A 32 23.07 -10.76 -6.33
N LEU A 33 23.35 -9.46 -6.40
CA LEU A 33 24.70 -8.89 -6.54
C LEU A 33 25.48 -9.01 -5.22
N TYR A 34 24.86 -8.65 -4.09
CA TYR A 34 25.55 -8.61 -2.79
C TYR A 34 25.79 -9.98 -2.12
N HIS A 35 25.40 -11.08 -2.77
CA HIS A 35 25.91 -12.42 -2.44
C HIS A 35 27.37 -12.63 -2.88
N PHE A 36 27.93 -11.72 -3.68
CA PHE A 36 29.31 -11.74 -4.15
C PHE A 36 30.12 -10.56 -3.59
N PHE A 37 31.44 -10.74 -3.53
CA PHE A 37 32.39 -9.67 -3.26
C PHE A 37 32.22 -8.54 -4.29
N PHE A 38 31.99 -7.32 -3.82
CA PHE A 38 31.64 -6.20 -4.69
C PHE A 38 32.86 -5.66 -5.44
N ARG A 39 32.81 -5.73 -6.78
CA ARG A 39 33.82 -5.15 -7.69
C ARG A 39 33.27 -4.07 -8.62
N GLY A 40 31.97 -3.79 -8.56
CA GLY A 40 31.26 -2.89 -9.46
C GLY A 40 29.81 -3.34 -9.70
N GLU A 41 29.05 -2.56 -10.47
CA GLU A 41 27.63 -2.84 -10.74
C GLU A 41 27.40 -4.08 -11.61
N TRP A 42 28.36 -4.46 -12.47
CA TRP A 42 28.28 -5.62 -13.37
C TRP A 42 29.27 -6.72 -12.97
N PRO A 43 28.94 -8.01 -13.22
CA PRO A 43 29.82 -9.10 -12.82
C PRO A 43 31.12 -9.10 -13.61
N THR A 44 32.23 -9.25 -12.91
CA THR A 44 33.55 -9.44 -13.52
C THR A 44 33.72 -10.88 -14.02
N LYS A 45 34.81 -11.15 -14.76
CA LYS A 45 35.10 -12.49 -15.33
C LYS A 45 35.23 -13.57 -14.24
N ASN A 46 35.81 -13.22 -13.09
CA ASN A 46 36.03 -14.11 -11.95
C ASN A 46 35.24 -13.59 -10.74
N LEU A 47 34.18 -14.29 -10.36
CA LEU A 47 33.40 -13.98 -9.16
C LEU A 47 34.07 -14.59 -7.92
N SER A 48 33.92 -13.93 -6.78
CA SER A 48 34.40 -14.38 -5.47
C SER A 48 33.33 -14.12 -4.41
N GLY A 49 33.24 -14.96 -3.39
CA GLY A 49 32.34 -14.77 -2.24
C GLY A 49 32.93 -13.84 -1.19
N ILE A 50 32.18 -13.61 -0.12
CA ILE A 50 32.64 -12.94 1.10
C ILE A 50 32.75 -14.02 2.18
N HIS A 51 33.97 -14.41 2.57
CA HIS A 51 34.21 -15.55 3.44
C HIS A 51 34.71 -15.16 4.84
N ASN A 52 35.25 -13.95 4.99
CA ASN A 52 35.77 -13.43 6.26
C ASN A 52 35.52 -11.92 6.42
N LEU A 53 35.84 -11.37 7.60
CA LEU A 53 35.64 -9.95 7.89
C LEU A 53 36.52 -9.02 7.03
N GLY A 54 37.72 -9.45 6.64
CA GLY A 54 38.59 -8.71 5.73
C GLY A 54 37.98 -8.56 4.34
N ASP A 55 37.42 -9.64 3.77
CA ASP A 55 36.69 -9.62 2.51
C ASP A 55 35.52 -8.62 2.57
N LEU A 56 34.74 -8.67 3.66
CA LEU A 56 33.60 -7.77 3.87
C LEU A 56 34.05 -6.31 3.92
N LEU A 57 35.05 -5.99 4.75
CA LEU A 57 35.56 -4.62 4.87
C LEU A 57 36.13 -4.10 3.54
N GLN A 58 36.87 -4.92 2.80
CA GLN A 58 37.41 -4.53 1.49
C GLN A 58 36.29 -4.34 0.44
N SER A 59 35.31 -5.23 0.41
CA SER A 59 34.13 -5.15 -0.46
C SER A 59 33.31 -3.88 -0.18
N ILE A 60 33.15 -3.50 1.09
CA ILE A 60 32.50 -2.24 1.49
C ILE A 60 33.33 -1.01 1.13
N GLN A 61 34.66 -1.03 1.28
CA GLN A 61 35.53 0.06 0.84
C GLN A 61 35.44 0.30 -0.68
N ILE A 62 35.43 -0.78 -1.47
CA ILE A 62 35.26 -0.70 -2.94
C ILE A 62 33.88 -0.17 -3.29
N HIS A 63 32.83 -0.68 -2.64
CA HIS A 63 31.45 -0.19 -2.82
C HIS A 63 31.32 1.31 -2.52
N THR A 64 31.87 1.76 -1.39
CA THR A 64 31.87 3.17 -0.96
C THR A 64 32.56 4.09 -1.96
N ARG A 65 33.63 3.61 -2.63
CA ARG A 65 34.38 4.38 -3.63
C ARG A 65 33.72 4.43 -5.01
N ILE A 66 33.01 3.38 -5.41
CA ILE A 66 32.51 3.20 -6.79
C ILE A 66 31.00 3.49 -6.90
N ASN A 67 30.22 3.05 -5.92
CA ASN A 67 28.76 3.16 -5.89
C ASN A 67 28.33 4.31 -4.97
N ASN A 68 27.80 4.04 -3.78
CA ASN A 68 27.26 5.06 -2.87
C ASN A 68 27.93 5.00 -1.50
N GLY A 69 27.89 6.12 -0.78
CA GLY A 69 28.61 6.26 0.48
C GLY A 69 27.90 5.67 1.70
N ARG A 70 26.81 4.91 1.54
CA ARG A 70 25.98 4.40 2.66
C ARG A 70 26.59 3.14 3.29
N PHE A 71 27.87 3.23 3.63
CA PHE A 71 28.71 2.08 3.98
C PHE A 71 28.19 1.33 5.23
N VAL A 72 27.55 2.03 6.17
CA VAL A 72 26.95 1.43 7.38
C VAL A 72 25.79 0.51 7.01
N ALA A 73 24.88 0.99 6.15
CA ALA A 73 23.78 0.16 5.66
C ALA A 73 24.31 -1.01 4.84
N HIS A 74 25.20 -0.77 3.87
CA HIS A 74 25.72 -1.82 2.99
C HIS A 74 26.56 -2.86 3.72
N THR A 75 27.19 -2.55 4.86
CA THR A 75 27.86 -3.55 5.72
C THR A 75 26.85 -4.58 6.20
N GLY A 76 25.67 -4.15 6.66
CA GLY A 76 24.57 -5.03 7.03
C GLY A 76 24.03 -5.83 5.84
N VAL A 77 23.85 -5.20 4.68
CA VAL A 77 23.40 -5.87 3.45
C VAL A 77 24.34 -7.00 3.05
N GLN A 78 25.62 -6.69 2.82
CA GLN A 78 26.59 -7.68 2.34
C GLN A 78 26.84 -8.80 3.37
N LEU A 79 26.74 -8.50 4.66
CA LEU A 79 26.77 -9.52 5.71
C LEU A 79 25.55 -10.46 5.64
N PHE A 80 24.33 -9.91 5.60
CA PHE A 80 23.11 -10.72 5.64
C PHE A 80 22.84 -11.52 4.36
N MET A 81 23.40 -11.13 3.22
CA MET A 81 23.37 -11.94 1.99
C MET A 81 24.17 -13.24 2.09
N GLN A 82 25.11 -13.37 3.03
CA GLN A 82 25.84 -14.63 3.23
C GLN A 82 25.01 -15.66 4.03
N PHE A 83 23.83 -15.27 4.53
CA PHE A 83 22.92 -16.13 5.29
C PHE A 83 21.65 -16.45 4.48
N PRO A 84 20.97 -17.59 4.78
CA PRO A 84 19.65 -17.87 4.22
C PRO A 84 18.66 -16.74 4.52
N LYS A 85 17.82 -16.36 3.54
CA LYS A 85 16.87 -15.23 3.68
C LYS A 85 15.96 -15.32 4.91
N SER A 86 15.64 -16.52 5.39
CA SER A 86 14.88 -16.73 6.63
C SER A 86 15.54 -16.09 7.87
N VAL A 87 16.87 -16.03 7.93
CA VAL A 87 17.63 -15.35 9.00
C VAL A 87 17.35 -13.86 8.97
N TYR A 88 17.42 -13.23 7.79
CA TYR A 88 17.02 -11.83 7.63
C TYR A 88 15.56 -11.61 7.99
N ASN A 89 14.63 -12.46 7.52
CA ASN A 89 13.20 -12.29 7.81
C ASN A 89 12.88 -12.28 9.32
N VAL A 90 13.55 -13.14 10.10
CA VAL A 90 13.44 -13.16 11.57
C VAL A 90 14.07 -11.90 12.16
N ALA A 91 15.32 -11.60 11.81
CA ALA A 91 16.06 -10.47 12.38
C ALA A 91 15.41 -9.11 12.06
N ASN A 92 14.98 -8.90 10.82
CA ASN A 92 14.28 -7.70 10.38
C ASN A 92 12.95 -7.51 11.14
N SER A 93 12.27 -8.61 11.48
CA SER A 93 11.03 -8.56 12.27
C SER A 93 11.27 -8.22 13.74
N ILE A 94 12.40 -8.66 14.30
CA ILE A 94 12.85 -8.21 15.63
C ILE A 94 13.21 -6.71 15.58
N VAL A 95 13.96 -6.28 14.58
CA VAL A 95 14.38 -4.89 14.39
C VAL A 95 13.18 -3.94 14.23
N PHE A 96 12.13 -4.33 13.50
CA PHE A 96 10.91 -3.54 13.38
C PHE A 96 10.26 -3.26 14.76
N VAL A 97 10.22 -4.26 15.64
CA VAL A 97 9.72 -4.12 17.01
C VAL A 97 10.69 -3.30 17.89
N MET A 98 12.00 -3.50 17.74
CA MET A 98 13.01 -2.71 18.45
C MET A 98 12.96 -1.22 18.08
N VAL A 99 12.69 -0.88 16.82
CA VAL A 99 12.50 0.52 16.38
C VAL A 99 11.31 1.16 17.07
N ALA A 100 10.17 0.47 17.16
CA ALA A 100 9.00 0.98 17.89
C ALA A 100 9.31 1.20 19.38
N PHE A 101 10.01 0.27 20.04
CA PHE A 101 10.47 0.46 21.42
C PHE A 101 11.43 1.65 21.55
N LEU A 102 12.36 1.83 20.61
CA LEU A 102 13.34 2.90 20.67
C LEU A 102 12.71 4.28 20.45
N ILE A 103 11.68 4.39 19.61
CA ILE A 103 10.84 5.59 19.48
C ILE A 103 10.12 5.88 20.81
N ASP A 104 9.45 4.91 21.42
CA ASP A 104 8.79 5.08 22.72
C ASP A 104 9.80 5.46 23.84
N ILE A 105 11.03 4.95 23.81
CA ILE A 105 12.11 5.37 24.73
C ILE A 105 12.51 6.84 24.51
N HIS A 106 12.42 7.38 23.28
CA HIS A 106 12.64 8.82 23.01
C HIS A 106 11.52 9.72 23.54
N VAL A 107 10.32 9.17 23.73
CA VAL A 107 9.18 9.84 24.36
C VAL A 107 9.37 9.87 25.88
N PHE A 108 9.56 8.71 26.51
CA PHE A 108 9.47 8.56 27.97
C PHE A 108 10.80 8.55 28.73
N GLY A 109 11.93 8.31 28.06
CA GLY A 109 13.28 8.28 28.64
C GLY A 109 13.60 7.10 29.58
N SER A 110 12.62 6.25 29.92
CA SER A 110 12.81 5.09 30.78
C SER A 110 11.81 3.98 30.46
N LEU A 111 12.30 2.73 30.44
CA LEU A 111 11.48 1.52 30.28
C LEU A 111 10.34 1.42 31.32
N LYS A 112 10.51 2.01 32.52
CA LYS A 112 9.49 2.00 33.58
C LYS A 112 8.32 2.97 33.31
N LYS A 113 8.53 3.99 32.48
CA LYS A 113 7.54 5.04 32.16
C LYS A 113 6.69 4.71 30.92
N LEU A 114 7.10 3.72 30.11
CA LEU A 114 6.42 3.36 28.85
C LEU A 114 4.92 3.07 29.05
N ARG A 115 4.09 3.53 28.12
CA ARG A 115 2.64 3.31 28.10
C ARG A 115 2.26 2.38 26.94
N VAL A 116 1.53 1.30 27.23
CA VAL A 116 1.09 0.27 26.25
C VAL A 116 0.31 0.89 25.08
N SER A 117 -0.46 1.95 25.33
CA SER A 117 -1.22 2.69 24.32
C SER A 117 -0.34 3.49 23.35
N TYR A 118 0.77 4.06 23.82
CA TYR A 118 1.75 4.72 22.95
C TYR A 118 2.42 3.70 22.04
N PHE A 119 2.81 2.54 22.56
CA PHE A 119 3.42 1.48 21.76
C PHE A 119 2.49 0.95 20.66
N ALA A 120 1.19 0.82 20.95
CA ALA A 120 0.16 0.52 19.96
C ALA A 120 0.05 1.62 18.88
N LEU A 121 0.05 2.89 19.31
CA LEU A 121 -0.01 4.06 18.43
C LEU A 121 1.23 4.17 17.54
N THR A 122 2.42 3.91 18.08
CA THR A 122 3.71 3.88 17.36
C THR A 122 3.67 2.86 16.23
N PHE A 123 3.16 1.65 16.45
CA PHE A 123 2.93 0.70 15.36
C PHE A 123 1.89 1.17 14.35
N GLY A 124 0.80 1.80 14.78
CA GLY A 124 -0.20 2.40 13.88
C GLY A 124 0.39 3.47 12.96
N LEU A 125 1.18 4.39 13.52
CA LEU A 125 1.92 5.44 12.81
C LEU A 125 2.98 4.86 11.87
N MET A 126 3.76 3.89 12.33
CA MET A 126 4.77 3.22 11.49
C MET A 126 4.11 2.46 10.32
N TRP A 127 2.98 1.79 10.55
CA TRP A 127 2.27 1.04 9.52
C TRP A 127 1.62 1.95 8.47
N LEU A 128 0.95 3.03 8.88
CA LEU A 128 0.18 3.88 7.97
C LEU A 128 0.95 5.05 7.37
N CYS A 129 2.02 5.53 8.02
CA CYS A 129 2.65 6.80 7.67
C CYS A 129 4.11 6.67 7.17
N LEU A 130 4.69 5.46 7.11
CA LEU A 130 6.02 5.25 6.52
C LEU A 130 5.93 5.01 4.99
N PRO A 131 6.74 5.73 4.18
CA PRO A 131 6.65 5.67 2.73
C PRO A 131 7.40 4.46 2.16
N ASP A 132 6.93 4.00 0.99
CA ASP A 132 7.55 2.89 0.25
C ASP A 132 7.77 1.63 1.09
N TYR A 133 6.79 1.25 1.91
CA TYR A 133 6.94 0.24 2.98
C TYR A 133 7.56 -1.08 2.48
N GLY A 134 7.21 -1.52 1.27
CA GLY A 134 7.80 -2.71 0.64
C GLY A 134 9.30 -2.57 0.37
N THR A 135 9.74 -1.39 -0.09
CA THR A 135 11.14 -1.10 -0.44
C THR A 135 11.95 -0.66 0.77
N SER A 136 11.41 0.19 1.64
CA SER A 136 12.13 0.76 2.79
C SER A 136 12.28 -0.23 3.95
N ILE A 137 11.44 -1.27 4.02
CA ILE A 137 11.31 -2.10 5.22
C ILE A 137 11.39 -3.61 4.92
N LEU A 138 10.67 -4.12 3.91
CA LEU A 138 10.63 -5.57 3.63
C LEU A 138 11.78 -6.07 2.74
N TRP A 139 12.20 -5.26 1.77
CA TRP A 139 13.38 -5.53 0.94
C TRP A 139 14.64 -5.64 1.80
N LEU A 140 15.61 -6.49 1.43
CA LEU A 140 16.82 -6.71 2.25
C LEU A 140 17.75 -5.50 2.18
N SER A 141 18.18 -5.10 0.98
CA SER A 141 19.04 -3.92 0.80
C SER A 141 18.38 -2.64 1.33
N GLY A 142 17.07 -2.49 1.08
CA GLY A 142 16.29 -1.34 1.53
C GLY A 142 16.06 -1.30 3.05
N GLY A 143 15.72 -2.43 3.67
CA GLY A 143 15.56 -2.52 5.12
C GLY A 143 16.82 -2.09 5.87
N PHE A 144 18.01 -2.49 5.40
CA PHE A 144 19.26 -1.97 5.97
C PHE A 144 19.48 -0.48 5.70
N ASN A 145 19.13 0.01 4.51
CA ASN A 145 19.23 1.43 4.16
C ASN A 145 18.26 2.34 4.93
N TYR A 146 17.15 1.83 5.47
CA TYR A 146 16.15 2.70 6.11
C TYR A 146 15.70 2.23 7.50
N LEU A 147 15.22 0.99 7.67
CA LEU A 147 14.76 0.49 8.97
C LEU A 147 15.89 0.25 9.97
N TRP A 148 16.97 -0.46 9.59
CA TRP A 148 18.01 -0.84 10.55
C TRP A 148 18.84 0.34 11.01
N VAL A 149 19.12 1.30 10.12
CA VAL A 149 19.81 2.54 10.48
C VAL A 149 19.02 3.39 11.49
N VAL A 150 17.70 3.21 11.63
CA VAL A 150 16.91 3.85 12.71
C VAL A 150 17.44 3.46 14.08
N LEU A 151 17.79 2.18 14.29
CA LEU A 151 18.39 1.74 15.56
C LEU A 151 19.71 2.47 15.83
N ILE A 152 20.49 2.76 14.80
CA ILE A 152 21.77 3.46 14.93
C ILE A 152 21.55 4.93 15.26
N TYR A 153 20.82 5.68 14.42
CA TYR A 153 20.70 7.12 14.60
C TYR A 153 19.85 7.52 15.82
N LEU A 154 18.82 6.75 16.18
CA LEU A 154 18.07 7.00 17.41
C LEU A 154 18.88 6.59 18.65
N SER A 155 19.62 5.47 18.65
CA SER A 155 20.48 5.13 19.80
C SER A 155 21.59 6.16 20.01
N TYR A 156 22.13 6.71 18.92
CA TYR A 156 23.06 7.85 18.96
C TYR A 156 22.41 9.11 19.55
N LEU A 157 21.17 9.44 19.18
CA LEU A 157 20.48 10.63 19.71
C LEU A 157 19.96 10.47 21.14
N LEU A 158 19.75 9.25 21.64
CA LEU A 158 19.12 9.01 22.93
C LEU A 158 19.83 9.69 24.12
N PRO A 159 21.18 9.67 24.25
CA PRO A 159 21.88 10.43 25.29
C PRO A 159 21.72 11.95 25.16
N TYR A 160 21.67 12.48 23.93
CA TYR A 160 21.41 13.91 23.68
C TYR A 160 19.98 14.28 24.07
N ARG A 161 18.98 13.46 23.72
CA ARG A 161 17.55 13.71 24.00
C ARG A 161 17.29 13.98 25.48
N PHE A 162 17.98 13.28 26.37
CA PHE A 162 17.78 13.38 27.83
C PHE A 162 18.92 14.06 28.61
N ASN A 163 19.90 14.68 27.94
CA ASN A 163 21.09 15.27 28.57
C ASN A 163 21.77 14.30 29.55
N TYR A 164 22.05 13.08 29.09
CA TYR A 164 22.51 11.99 29.96
C TYR A 164 23.84 12.34 30.64
N HIS A 165 23.86 12.30 31.98
CA HIS A 165 25.07 12.51 32.77
C HIS A 165 25.79 11.17 32.95
N ALA A 166 26.92 11.01 32.26
CA ALA A 166 27.67 9.77 32.24
C ALA A 166 28.45 9.58 33.54
N LYS A 167 28.27 8.40 34.18
CA LYS A 167 29.12 7.95 35.30
C LYS A 167 30.59 7.80 34.90
N HIS A 168 30.85 7.40 33.65
CA HIS A 168 32.18 7.25 33.09
C HIS A 168 32.32 8.09 31.80
N PRO A 169 32.60 9.40 31.90
CA PRO A 169 32.60 10.31 30.74
C PRO A 169 33.57 9.93 29.63
N ARG A 170 34.72 9.30 29.95
CA ARG A 170 35.70 8.82 28.96
C ARG A 170 35.17 7.65 28.13
N ILE A 171 34.43 6.72 28.76
CA ILE A 171 33.78 5.59 28.05
C ILE A 171 32.64 6.12 27.18
N MET A 172 31.85 7.07 27.69
CA MET A 172 30.83 7.75 26.89
C MET A 172 31.46 8.49 25.69
N PHE A 173 32.55 9.23 25.88
CA PHE A 173 33.27 9.89 24.79
C PHE A 173 33.69 8.91 23.69
N ALA A 174 34.33 7.79 24.05
CA ALA A 174 34.73 6.76 23.08
C ALA A 174 33.54 6.09 22.38
N GLY A 175 32.49 5.74 23.13
CA GLY A 175 31.27 5.16 22.56
C GLY A 175 30.55 6.13 21.61
N MET A 176 30.56 7.43 21.93
CA MET A 176 29.92 8.46 21.11
C MET A 176 30.72 8.81 19.85
N LEU A 177 32.06 8.68 19.85
CA LEU A 177 32.85 8.69 18.61
C LEU A 177 32.37 7.59 17.65
N VAL A 178 32.23 6.35 18.14
CA VAL A 178 31.79 5.21 17.31
C VAL A 178 30.34 5.38 16.85
N LEU A 179 29.41 5.65 17.77
CA LEU A 179 27.99 5.83 17.43
C LEU A 179 27.76 7.04 16.54
N GLY A 180 28.48 8.14 16.75
CA GLY A 180 28.45 9.32 15.89
C GLY A 180 28.92 9.01 14.48
N PHE A 181 30.09 8.38 14.34
CA PHE A 181 30.60 7.94 13.03
C PHE A 181 29.60 7.03 12.30
N LEU A 182 29.03 6.03 13.00
CA LEU A 182 28.01 5.15 12.42
C LEU A 182 26.72 5.88 12.04
N ALA A 183 26.26 6.87 12.83
CA ALA A 183 25.08 7.66 12.50
C ALA A 183 25.29 8.58 11.28
N GLY A 184 26.49 9.17 11.16
CA GLY A 184 26.88 9.99 10.01
C GLY A 184 27.06 9.18 8.72
N GLY A 185 27.48 7.92 8.81
CA GLY A 185 27.67 6.98 7.69
C GLY A 185 26.41 6.30 7.16
N THR A 186 25.22 6.79 7.52
CA THR A 186 23.92 6.19 7.15
C THR A 186 23.49 6.58 5.72
N ASN A 187 22.63 7.58 5.56
CA ASN A 187 22.13 8.06 4.27
C ASN A 187 22.39 9.55 4.09
N GLU A 188 22.59 9.99 2.85
CA GLU A 188 22.88 11.37 2.48
C GLU A 188 21.82 12.39 2.96
N ASN A 189 20.58 11.94 3.22
CA ASN A 189 19.49 12.78 3.71
C ASN A 189 19.13 12.56 5.20
N THR A 190 19.52 11.41 5.77
CA THR A 190 19.17 11.03 7.16
C THR A 190 20.31 11.30 8.16
N ALA A 191 21.56 11.25 7.71
CA ALA A 191 22.70 11.75 8.46
C ALA A 191 22.62 13.26 8.79
N PRO A 192 22.32 14.20 7.86
CA PRO A 192 22.31 15.63 8.17
C PRO A 192 21.21 16.03 9.16
N LEU A 193 20.01 15.43 9.06
CA LEU A 193 18.94 15.66 10.06
C LEU A 193 19.32 15.13 11.45
N THR A 194 20.10 14.05 11.52
CA THR A 194 20.58 13.47 12.78
C THR A 194 21.65 14.35 13.41
N ILE A 195 22.60 14.83 12.60
CA ILE A 195 23.64 15.78 13.02
C ILE A 195 23.01 17.08 13.50
N PHE A 196 22.01 17.60 12.79
CA PHE A 196 21.26 18.78 13.21
C PHE A 196 20.63 18.61 14.60
N VAL A 197 19.86 17.53 14.84
CA VAL A 197 19.21 17.33 16.14
C VAL A 197 20.23 17.13 17.27
N ALA A 198 21.34 16.43 17.02
CA ALA A 198 22.44 16.31 17.98
C ALA A 198 23.06 17.69 18.31
N LEU A 199 23.29 18.52 17.30
CA LEU A 199 23.83 19.88 17.46
C LEU A 199 22.85 20.79 18.21
N SER A 200 21.56 20.82 17.84
CA SER A 200 20.53 21.61 18.52
C SER A 200 20.40 21.24 20.00
N LEU A 201 20.39 19.95 20.33
CA LEU A 201 20.38 19.48 21.72
C LEU A 201 21.68 19.78 22.46
N THR A 202 22.82 19.81 21.78
CA THR A 202 24.12 20.19 22.36
C THR A 202 24.16 21.68 22.69
N ILE A 203 23.69 22.54 21.79
CA ILE A 203 23.56 23.99 21.99
C ILE A 203 22.55 24.28 23.12
N TYR A 204 21.38 23.60 23.11
CA TYR A 204 20.38 23.70 24.17
C TYR A 204 20.94 23.39 25.57
N ASP A 205 21.88 22.44 25.65
CA ASP A 205 22.51 22.01 26.90
C ASP A 205 23.82 22.74 27.25
N TRP A 206 24.29 23.66 26.40
CA TRP A 206 25.62 24.28 26.52
C TRP A 206 25.89 24.82 27.93
N SER A 207 25.00 25.69 28.44
CA SER A 207 25.10 26.32 29.76
C SER A 207 24.74 25.42 30.96
N ARG A 208 24.36 24.16 30.72
CA ARG A 208 23.66 23.29 31.70
C ARG A 208 24.30 21.95 31.95
N SER A 209 25.17 21.54 31.04
CA SER A 209 25.86 20.25 30.99
C SER A 209 26.80 19.90 32.15
N LYS A 210 27.01 20.82 33.12
CA LYS A 210 27.98 20.68 34.22
C LYS A 210 29.37 20.21 33.74
N GLY A 211 29.81 20.68 32.58
CA GLY A 211 31.09 20.33 31.95
C GLY A 211 31.08 19.06 31.08
N GLN A 212 30.01 18.26 31.06
CA GLN A 212 29.92 17.04 30.24
C GLN A 212 29.50 17.29 28.77
N LEU A 213 30.06 18.32 28.10
CA LEU A 213 29.88 18.51 26.65
C LEU A 213 30.84 17.68 25.79
N GLY A 214 31.94 17.18 26.36
CA GLY A 214 33.00 16.53 25.57
C GLY A 214 32.51 15.37 24.70
N TRP A 215 31.66 14.48 25.24
CA TRP A 215 31.10 13.36 24.47
C TRP A 215 30.08 13.81 23.41
N LYS A 216 29.38 14.93 23.63
CA LYS A 216 28.42 15.50 22.67
C LYS A 216 29.15 16.02 21.42
N TRP A 217 30.22 16.78 21.65
CA TRP A 217 31.08 17.28 20.57
C TRP A 217 31.82 16.15 19.87
N ALA A 218 32.34 15.16 20.60
CA ALA A 218 32.97 13.99 19.99
C ALA A 218 32.02 13.26 19.03
N GLY A 219 30.79 12.95 19.47
CA GLY A 219 29.80 12.31 18.61
C GLY A 219 29.39 13.17 17.42
N GLY A 220 29.16 14.47 17.63
CA GLY A 220 28.77 15.40 16.56
C GLY A 220 29.85 15.56 15.49
N LEU A 221 31.12 15.68 15.89
CA LEU A 221 32.26 15.77 14.99
C LEU A 221 32.49 14.45 14.25
N ALA A 222 32.43 13.30 14.94
CA ALA A 222 32.56 11.99 14.30
C ALA A 222 31.44 11.74 13.28
N ALA A 223 30.21 12.16 13.58
CA ALA A 223 29.09 12.10 12.64
C ALA A 223 29.31 13.01 11.43
N ALA A 224 29.81 14.25 11.62
CA ALA A 224 30.14 15.15 10.52
C ALA A 224 31.26 14.59 9.63
N CYS A 225 32.34 14.05 10.21
CA CYS A 225 33.44 13.41 9.49
C CYS A 225 32.95 12.20 8.67
N SER A 226 32.06 11.38 9.22
CA SER A 226 31.51 10.24 8.46
C SER A 226 30.55 10.71 7.36
N PHE A 227 29.67 11.66 7.65
CA PHE A 227 28.73 12.22 6.67
C PHE A 227 29.45 12.84 5.46
N TRP A 228 30.61 13.48 5.69
CA TRP A 228 31.48 13.95 4.61
C TRP A 228 31.87 12.83 3.62
N THR A 229 32.17 11.62 4.11
CA THR A 229 32.46 10.47 3.23
C THR A 229 31.23 10.05 2.40
N VAL A 230 30.03 10.14 2.98
CA VAL A 230 28.76 9.87 2.28
C VAL A 230 28.54 10.87 1.15
N VAL A 231 28.71 12.16 1.44
CA VAL A 231 28.57 13.26 0.47
C VAL A 231 29.60 13.15 -0.65
N MET A 232 30.87 12.89 -0.33
CA MET A 232 31.94 12.77 -1.34
C MET A 232 31.72 11.57 -2.28
N SER A 233 31.25 10.43 -1.76
CA SER A 233 30.84 9.30 -2.60
C SER A 233 29.63 9.64 -3.47
N GLY A 234 28.61 10.32 -2.91
CA GLY A 234 27.42 10.75 -3.64
C GLY A 234 27.71 11.74 -4.78
N ALA A 235 28.58 12.73 -4.54
CA ALA A 235 28.99 13.72 -5.55
C ALA A 235 29.61 13.05 -6.81
N ASN A 236 30.41 12.00 -6.60
CA ASN A 236 31.00 11.20 -7.68
C ASN A 236 29.95 10.43 -8.52
N GLN A 237 28.72 10.22 -8.03
CA GLN A 237 27.62 9.72 -8.85
C GLN A 237 26.94 10.81 -9.66
N ILE A 238 26.71 11.99 -9.07
CA ILE A 238 25.99 13.09 -9.72
C ILE A 238 26.73 13.51 -10.99
N GLY A 239 28.06 13.61 -10.93
CA GLY A 239 28.91 13.87 -12.10
C GLY A 239 28.89 12.78 -13.19
N LYS A 240 28.43 11.56 -12.88
CA LYS A 240 28.32 10.43 -13.84
C LYS A 240 26.91 10.20 -14.38
N ARG A 241 25.87 10.58 -13.62
CA ARG A 241 24.45 10.30 -13.95
C ARG A 241 23.66 11.54 -14.41
N GLY A 242 24.21 12.74 -14.17
CA GLY A 242 23.54 14.01 -14.48
C GLY A 242 22.48 14.39 -13.43
N SER A 243 22.27 15.69 -13.20
CA SER A 243 21.30 16.18 -12.22
C SER A 243 19.90 16.32 -12.81
N GLN A 244 18.96 15.49 -12.37
CA GLN A 244 17.52 15.77 -12.56
C GLN A 244 17.01 16.66 -11.41
N PHE A 245 17.51 17.90 -11.35
CA PHE A 245 17.05 18.86 -10.35
C PHE A 245 15.67 19.42 -10.73
N GLU A 246 14.62 18.77 -10.22
CA GLU A 246 13.25 19.25 -10.30
C GLU A 246 12.73 19.57 -8.90
N LEU A 247 12.86 20.83 -8.47
CA LEU A 247 12.29 21.34 -7.20
C LEU A 247 10.78 21.06 -7.09
N SER A 248 10.09 21.09 -8.24
CA SER A 248 8.70 20.66 -8.38
C SER A 248 8.46 19.23 -7.89
N ASN A 249 9.37 18.29 -8.14
CA ASN A 249 9.25 16.89 -7.69
C ASN A 249 9.50 16.75 -6.20
N ILE A 250 10.46 17.48 -5.62
CA ILE A 250 10.67 17.52 -4.16
C ILE A 250 9.38 17.95 -3.46
N ILE A 251 8.79 19.08 -3.86
CA ILE A 251 7.52 19.59 -3.29
C ILE A 251 6.39 18.57 -3.49
N ASN A 252 6.23 18.06 -4.72
CA ASN A 252 5.18 17.12 -5.09
C ASN A 252 5.26 15.77 -4.36
N TYR A 253 6.46 15.30 -4.01
CA TYR A 253 6.68 14.06 -3.27
C TYR A 253 6.63 14.29 -1.75
N THR A 254 7.14 15.42 -1.26
CA THR A 254 6.93 15.87 0.13
C THR A 254 5.44 15.88 0.46
N MET A 255 4.62 16.52 -0.37
CA MET A 255 3.16 16.57 -0.18
C MET A 255 2.49 15.19 -0.25
N LYS A 256 3.05 14.23 -1.00
CA LYS A 256 2.50 12.87 -1.14
C LYS A 256 2.89 11.96 0.04
N TYR A 257 4.14 12.04 0.51
CA TYR A 257 4.71 11.07 1.45
C TYR A 257 4.84 11.59 2.88
N SER A 258 4.96 12.91 3.07
CA SER A 258 5.20 13.53 4.38
C SER A 258 4.21 14.64 4.72
N GLY A 259 3.50 15.22 3.75
CA GLY A 259 2.69 16.43 3.92
C GLY A 259 1.62 16.35 5.01
N ALA A 260 1.00 15.18 5.17
CA ALA A 260 0.02 14.93 6.24
C ALA A 260 0.67 14.96 7.64
N LEU A 261 1.81 14.27 7.83
CA LEU A 261 2.58 14.30 9.07
C LEU A 261 3.13 15.70 9.35
N ILE A 262 3.66 16.40 8.34
CA ILE A 262 4.20 17.75 8.48
C ILE A 262 3.11 18.71 8.96
N LEU A 263 1.94 18.71 8.32
CA LEU A 263 0.83 19.57 8.69
C LEU A 263 0.34 19.28 10.11
N PHE A 264 0.09 18.00 10.43
CA PHE A 264 -0.37 17.60 11.76
C PHE A 264 0.64 18.00 12.84
N THR A 265 1.92 17.71 12.64
CA THR A 265 2.99 18.07 13.60
C THR A 265 3.09 19.59 13.77
N LEU A 266 3.00 20.36 12.68
CA LEU A 266 3.06 21.83 12.72
C LEU A 266 1.88 22.43 13.49
N ILE A 267 0.64 22.01 13.21
CA ILE A 267 -0.53 22.50 13.95
C ILE A 267 -0.43 22.06 15.42
N PHE A 268 0.09 20.86 15.71
CA PHE A 268 0.19 20.36 17.09
C PHE A 268 1.26 21.12 17.89
N LEU A 269 2.39 21.46 17.26
CA LEU A 269 3.40 22.37 17.82
C LEU A 269 2.80 23.74 18.14
N LEU A 270 2.06 24.35 17.20
CA LEU A 270 1.44 25.68 17.39
C LEU A 270 0.37 25.66 18.50
N TYR A 271 -0.41 24.59 18.58
CA TYR A 271 -1.38 24.37 19.66
C TYR A 271 -0.68 24.21 21.02
N MET A 272 0.37 23.39 21.10
CA MET A 272 1.12 23.18 22.35
C MET A 272 1.84 24.46 22.81
N TYR A 273 2.42 25.22 21.87
CA TYR A 273 2.99 26.54 22.14
C TYR A 273 1.97 27.49 22.79
N HIS A 274 0.72 27.48 22.32
CA HIS A 274 -0.35 28.26 22.91
C HIS A 274 -0.76 27.73 24.30
N GLN A 275 -0.89 26.41 24.48
CA GLN A 275 -1.26 25.83 25.77
C GLN A 275 -0.23 26.13 26.87
N HIS A 276 1.06 25.96 26.59
CA HIS A 276 2.14 26.33 27.53
C HIS A 276 1.98 27.77 28.03
N ARG A 277 1.79 28.73 27.10
CA ARG A 277 1.61 30.15 27.41
C ARG A 277 0.32 30.45 28.20
N SER A 278 -0.77 29.74 27.91
CA SER A 278 -2.06 29.93 28.59
C SER A 278 -2.10 29.36 30.01
N TYR A 279 -1.22 28.40 30.33
CA TYR A 279 -1.10 27.81 31.67
C TYR A 279 -0.29 28.63 32.68
N GLY A 280 0.08 29.88 32.35
CA GLY A 280 0.82 30.78 33.23
C GLY A 280 2.33 30.49 33.31
N HIS A 281 2.78 29.37 32.75
CA HIS A 281 4.18 29.17 32.42
C HIS A 281 4.52 30.07 31.21
N ALA A 282 5.36 31.09 31.43
CA ALA A 282 6.10 31.64 30.31
C ALA A 282 6.84 30.47 29.65
N LEU A 283 6.78 30.34 28.31
CA LEU A 283 7.53 29.31 27.58
C LEU A 283 9.03 29.67 27.59
N ILE A 284 9.64 29.60 28.77
CA ILE A 284 11.06 29.83 28.94
C ILE A 284 11.73 28.63 28.28
N TRP A 285 12.49 28.91 27.21
CA TRP A 285 13.30 27.93 26.46
C TRP A 285 14.01 26.91 27.37
N GLN A 286 14.42 27.39 28.53
CA GLN A 286 15.12 26.67 29.59
C GLN A 286 14.30 25.55 30.26
N ASN A 287 12.98 25.60 30.39
CA ASN A 287 12.26 24.59 31.18
C ASN A 287 11.61 23.50 30.31
N GLU A 288 11.13 23.84 29.12
CA GLU A 288 10.30 22.96 28.29
C GLU A 288 11.09 22.03 27.35
N ARG A 289 12.00 21.21 27.90
CA ARG A 289 12.85 20.29 27.13
C ARG A 289 12.04 19.31 26.26
N THR A 290 10.84 18.93 26.67
CA THR A 290 10.00 17.99 25.93
C THR A 290 9.49 18.64 24.63
N TYR A 291 8.80 19.77 24.72
CA TYR A 291 8.44 20.63 23.59
C TYR A 291 9.61 20.95 22.64
N PHE A 292 10.76 21.45 23.15
CA PHE A 292 11.87 21.85 22.27
C PHE A 292 12.54 20.69 21.56
N ALA A 293 12.59 19.50 22.16
CA ALA A 293 13.06 18.32 21.44
C ALA A 293 12.10 17.95 20.30
N ALA A 294 10.78 17.93 20.53
CA ALA A 294 9.81 17.71 19.44
C ALA A 294 10.00 18.71 18.30
N LEU A 295 10.22 19.99 18.61
CA LEU A 295 10.54 21.02 17.62
C LEU A 295 11.83 20.71 16.85
N PHE A 296 12.90 20.27 17.52
CA PHE A 296 14.14 19.87 16.83
C PHE A 296 13.95 18.63 15.94
N TYR A 297 13.21 17.61 16.39
CA TYR A 297 12.89 16.45 15.55
C TYR A 297 12.08 16.87 14.32
N PHE A 298 11.10 17.77 14.47
CA PHE A 298 10.31 18.32 13.36
C PHE A 298 11.19 19.11 12.36
N ILE A 299 12.00 20.08 12.84
CA ILE A 299 12.89 20.85 11.97
C ILE A 299 13.92 19.94 11.30
N GLY A 300 14.47 18.96 12.02
CA GLY A 300 15.35 17.94 11.45
C GLY A 300 14.70 17.19 10.30
N GLY A 301 13.45 16.72 10.46
CA GLY A 301 12.70 16.07 9.39
C GLY A 301 12.53 16.96 8.15
N ILE A 302 12.24 18.25 8.33
CA ILE A 302 12.16 19.23 7.22
C ILE A 302 13.53 19.43 6.54
N LEU A 303 14.60 19.61 7.30
CA LEU A 303 15.97 19.75 6.77
C LEU A 303 16.42 18.48 6.02
N GLY A 304 16.03 17.30 6.50
CA GLY A 304 16.27 16.02 5.82
C GLY A 304 15.57 15.89 4.46
N ILE A 305 14.42 16.55 4.28
CA ILE A 305 13.76 16.66 2.99
C ILE A 305 14.46 17.71 2.11
N MET A 306 14.90 18.83 2.69
CA MET A 306 15.68 19.85 1.95
C MET A 306 17.03 19.29 1.46
N ALA A 307 17.67 18.39 2.20
CA ALA A 307 18.91 17.72 1.78
C ALA A 307 18.76 16.94 0.46
N LEU A 308 17.54 16.56 0.08
CA LEU A 308 17.27 15.86 -1.20
C LEU A 308 17.49 16.73 -2.45
N ILE A 309 17.67 18.05 -2.30
CA ILE A 309 18.15 18.95 -3.36
C ILE A 309 19.50 18.44 -3.94
N MET A 310 20.32 17.79 -3.10
CA MET A 310 21.62 17.22 -3.47
C MET A 310 21.56 15.71 -3.80
N SER A 311 20.37 15.10 -3.89
CA SER A 311 20.24 13.67 -4.22
C SER A 311 20.33 13.42 -5.72
N PRO A 312 21.05 12.37 -6.20
CA PRO A 312 21.04 11.97 -7.61
C PRO A 312 19.69 11.39 -8.07
N GLU A 313 18.84 10.89 -7.16
CA GLU A 313 17.52 10.34 -7.47
C GLU A 313 16.51 10.74 -6.36
N ILE A 314 15.30 11.18 -6.71
CA ILE A 314 14.25 11.52 -5.74
C ILE A 314 13.10 10.51 -5.88
N VAL A 315 13.00 9.63 -4.88
CA VAL A 315 12.14 8.45 -4.85
C VAL A 315 11.35 8.37 -3.55
N SER A 316 10.31 7.54 -3.50
CA SER A 316 9.46 7.37 -2.31
C SER A 316 10.22 6.98 -1.04
N ARG A 317 11.15 6.02 -1.14
CA ARG A 317 11.95 5.50 -0.01
C ARG A 317 12.77 6.53 0.77
N VAL A 318 13.27 7.60 0.15
CA VAL A 318 14.12 8.58 0.87
C VAL A 318 13.35 9.42 1.90
N PHE A 319 12.02 9.52 1.80
CA PHE A 319 11.18 10.22 2.78
C PHE A 319 11.03 9.45 4.12
N PHE A 320 11.58 8.22 4.22
CA PHE A 320 11.46 7.37 5.40
C PHE A 320 12.08 7.99 6.67
N GLY A 321 13.35 8.42 6.60
CA GLY A 321 14.05 9.04 7.73
C GLY A 321 13.33 10.27 8.29
N PRO A 322 12.97 11.26 7.45
CA PRO A 322 12.11 12.38 7.84
C PRO A 322 10.80 11.97 8.52
N ASN A 323 10.10 10.94 7.99
CA ASN A 323 8.83 10.49 8.58
C ASN A 323 9.00 9.84 9.97
N ILE A 324 10.10 9.12 10.22
CA ILE A 324 10.43 8.64 11.58
C ILE A 324 10.59 9.82 12.56
N TYR A 325 11.20 10.92 12.12
CA TYR A 325 11.37 12.12 12.94
C TYR A 325 10.05 12.85 13.19
N PHE A 326 9.16 12.95 12.20
CA PHE A 326 7.81 13.48 12.41
C PHE A 326 6.98 12.61 13.35
N ILE A 327 7.01 11.27 13.20
CA ILE A 327 6.34 10.33 14.12
C ILE A 327 6.87 10.49 15.55
N THR A 328 8.20 10.57 15.72
CA THR A 328 8.85 10.78 17.02
C THR A 328 8.45 12.14 17.63
N SER A 329 8.40 13.21 16.82
CA SER A 329 7.95 14.53 17.25
C SER A 329 6.49 14.52 17.71
N ILE A 330 5.58 13.89 16.95
CA ILE A 330 4.15 13.74 17.31
C ILE A 330 3.99 13.03 18.66
N LEU A 331 4.71 11.93 18.88
CA LEU A 331 4.61 11.16 20.12
C LEU A 331 5.22 11.91 21.32
N ILE A 332 6.30 12.68 21.11
CA ILE A 332 6.86 13.58 22.13
C ILE A 332 5.85 14.69 22.46
N LEU A 333 5.17 15.30 21.48
CA LEU A 333 4.14 16.32 21.71
C LEU A 333 2.90 15.77 22.42
N LEU A 334 2.52 14.52 22.12
CA LEU A 334 1.41 13.86 22.83
C LEU A 334 1.78 13.59 24.29
N TYR A 335 3.06 13.32 24.58
CA TYR A 335 3.57 13.20 25.94
C TYR A 335 3.70 14.56 26.66
N ASP A 336 4.15 15.61 25.95
CA ASP A 336 4.17 17.00 26.43
C ASP A 336 2.75 17.47 26.81
N HIS A 337 1.76 17.15 25.96
CA HIS A 337 0.33 17.35 26.24
C HIS A 337 -0.13 16.55 27.46
N ALA A 338 0.26 15.29 27.59
CA ALA A 338 -0.04 14.47 28.76
C ALA A 338 0.57 15.01 30.06
N GLU A 339 1.78 15.59 30.02
CA GLU A 339 2.40 16.25 31.18
C GLU A 339 1.66 17.55 31.57
N LEU A 340 1.26 18.39 30.61
CA LEU A 340 0.40 19.55 30.88
C LEU A 340 -1.01 19.17 31.39
N ARG A 341 -1.54 18.02 30.94
CA ARG A 341 -2.90 17.54 31.24
C ARG A 341 -2.97 16.45 32.30
N HIS A 342 -1.96 16.29 33.17
CA HIS A 342 -1.88 15.17 34.13
C HIS A 342 -3.05 15.04 35.12
N TRP A 343 -3.85 16.09 35.31
CA TRP A 343 -5.10 16.07 36.08
C TRP A 343 -6.32 15.52 35.33
N SER A 344 -6.18 15.17 34.04
CA SER A 344 -7.29 14.84 33.15
C SER A 344 -7.14 13.45 32.55
N MET A 345 -8.23 12.67 32.55
CA MET A 345 -8.31 11.35 31.89
C MET A 345 -7.89 11.34 30.41
N LEU A 346 -7.85 12.51 29.76
CA LEU A 346 -7.35 12.69 28.39
C LEU A 346 -5.92 12.16 28.17
N ASP A 347 -5.04 12.24 29.17
CA ASP A 347 -3.65 11.81 29.04
C ASP A 347 -3.51 10.28 28.83
N HIS A 348 -4.49 9.52 29.32
CA HIS A 348 -4.61 8.07 29.13
C HIS A 348 -5.52 7.71 27.95
N VAL A 349 -6.67 8.39 27.80
CA VAL A 349 -7.69 8.02 26.78
C VAL A 349 -7.25 8.38 25.36
N THR A 350 -6.65 9.55 25.14
CA THR A 350 -6.25 10.03 23.80
C THR A 350 -5.38 9.02 23.03
N PRO A 351 -4.23 8.53 23.57
CA PRO A 351 -3.39 7.57 22.86
C PRO A 351 -4.09 6.21 22.64
N ILE A 352 -5.03 5.81 23.52
CA ILE A 352 -5.82 4.58 23.33
C ILE A 352 -6.75 4.73 22.12
N VAL A 353 -7.54 5.81 22.07
CA VAL A 353 -8.48 6.06 20.97
C VAL A 353 -7.73 6.22 19.64
N ALA A 354 -6.64 6.99 19.63
CA ALA A 354 -5.80 7.15 18.45
C ALA A 354 -5.22 5.80 17.96
N ALA A 355 -4.68 4.98 18.87
CA ALA A 355 -4.17 3.65 18.53
C ALA A 355 -5.27 2.74 17.96
N CYS A 356 -6.44 2.67 18.61
CA CYS A 356 -7.57 1.86 18.15
C CYS A 356 -8.04 2.27 16.76
N LEU A 357 -8.19 3.57 16.49
CA LEU A 357 -8.58 4.08 15.17
C LEU A 357 -7.53 3.76 14.10
N MET A 358 -6.25 4.03 14.35
CA MET A 358 -5.18 3.77 13.38
C MET A 358 -5.00 2.27 13.11
N LEU A 359 -5.05 1.41 14.14
CA LEU A 359 -4.95 -0.03 13.96
C LEU A 359 -6.18 -0.60 13.23
N PHE A 360 -7.39 -0.09 13.49
CA PHE A 360 -8.60 -0.49 12.76
C PHE A 360 -8.53 -0.13 11.27
N VAL A 361 -8.12 1.10 10.93
CA VAL A 361 -7.86 1.54 9.55
C VAL A 361 -6.70 0.74 8.92
N GLY A 362 -5.74 0.29 9.73
CA GLY A 362 -4.63 -0.56 9.32
C GLY A 362 -5.03 -1.95 8.83
N ILE A 363 -6.15 -2.53 9.28
CA ILE A 363 -6.58 -3.89 8.92
C ILE A 363 -6.78 -4.08 7.39
N PRO A 364 -7.61 -3.28 6.69
CA PRO A 364 -7.76 -3.42 5.24
C PRO A 364 -6.49 -3.10 4.45
N VAL A 365 -5.64 -2.21 4.96
CA VAL A 365 -4.31 -1.92 4.37
C VAL A 365 -3.40 -3.14 4.47
N TYR A 366 -3.38 -3.79 5.64
CA TYR A 366 -2.65 -5.04 5.87
C TYR A 366 -3.17 -6.20 5.02
N HIS A 367 -4.49 -6.34 4.88
CA HIS A 367 -5.10 -7.31 3.95
C HIS A 367 -4.63 -7.11 2.51
N ALA A 368 -4.65 -5.87 2.03
CA ALA A 368 -4.17 -5.53 0.69
C ALA A 368 -2.66 -5.77 0.53
N ALA A 369 -1.87 -5.51 1.58
CA ALA A 369 -0.43 -5.76 1.61
C ALA A 369 -0.12 -7.26 1.51
N VAL A 370 -0.65 -8.08 2.44
CA VAL A 370 -0.46 -9.54 2.45
C VAL A 370 -0.86 -10.15 1.10
N LYS A 371 -2.02 -9.77 0.55
CA LYS A 371 -2.48 -10.27 -0.74
C LYS A 371 -1.53 -9.90 -1.89
N SER A 372 -1.03 -8.65 -1.93
CA SER A 372 -0.14 -8.20 -3.01
C SER A 372 1.23 -8.87 -2.92
N VAL A 373 1.84 -8.86 -1.74
CA VAL A 373 3.17 -9.43 -1.49
C VAL A 373 3.15 -10.94 -1.73
N TYR A 374 2.13 -11.66 -1.25
CA TYR A 374 1.97 -13.10 -1.50
C TYR A 374 1.86 -13.44 -2.99
N VAL A 375 1.16 -12.64 -3.81
CA VAL A 375 1.13 -12.85 -5.26
C VAL A 375 2.53 -12.70 -5.86
N SER A 376 3.26 -11.62 -5.55
CA SER A 376 4.64 -11.48 -6.03
C SER A 376 5.56 -12.62 -5.54
N TYR A 377 5.33 -13.13 -4.33
CA TYR A 377 6.06 -14.26 -3.77
C TYR A 377 5.92 -15.53 -4.60
N THR A 378 4.72 -15.87 -5.10
CA THR A 378 4.55 -17.09 -5.91
C THR A 378 5.33 -17.00 -7.22
N TYR A 379 5.33 -15.84 -7.89
CA TYR A 379 6.15 -15.60 -9.09
C TYR A 379 7.64 -15.73 -8.81
N TRP A 380 8.15 -15.02 -7.79
CA TRP A 380 9.57 -15.12 -7.40
C TRP A 380 9.95 -16.56 -7.02
N LYS A 381 9.11 -17.24 -6.22
CA LYS A 381 9.39 -18.60 -5.74
C LYS A 381 9.37 -19.63 -6.87
N THR A 382 8.55 -19.41 -7.90
CA THR A 382 8.60 -20.21 -9.14
C THR A 382 9.95 -20.04 -9.82
N GLY A 383 10.41 -18.79 -9.98
CA GLY A 383 11.71 -18.50 -10.59
C GLY A 383 12.91 -19.06 -9.80
N ASP A 384 12.92 -18.92 -8.47
CA ASP A 384 13.91 -19.53 -7.56
C ASP A 384 13.92 -21.06 -7.66
N THR A 385 12.73 -21.69 -7.74
CA THR A 385 12.62 -23.15 -7.84
C THR A 385 13.13 -23.67 -9.18
N ILE A 386 12.74 -23.04 -10.29
CA ILE A 386 13.20 -23.43 -11.64
C ILE A 386 14.71 -23.20 -11.78
N ALA A 387 15.22 -22.03 -11.39
CA ALA A 387 16.64 -21.72 -11.54
C ALA A 387 17.54 -22.68 -10.73
N ARG A 388 17.13 -23.10 -9.53
CA ARG A 388 17.84 -24.14 -8.75
C ARG A 388 17.73 -25.53 -9.39
N TYR A 389 16.56 -25.88 -9.91
CA TYR A 389 16.36 -27.15 -10.62
C TYR A 389 17.24 -27.23 -11.87
N ASP A 390 17.19 -26.21 -12.73
CA ASP A 390 17.93 -26.15 -13.98
C ASP A 390 19.43 -26.22 -13.76
N ALA A 391 19.95 -25.44 -12.80
CA ALA A 391 21.35 -25.47 -12.41
C ALA A 391 21.80 -26.86 -11.93
N LYS A 392 20.99 -27.53 -11.10
CA LYS A 392 21.29 -28.89 -10.60
C LYS A 392 21.31 -29.94 -11.70
N HIS A 393 20.50 -29.78 -12.75
CA HIS A 393 20.42 -30.72 -13.89
C HIS A 393 21.28 -30.29 -15.09
N GLY A 394 22.18 -29.31 -14.93
CA GLY A 394 23.09 -28.85 -15.99
C GLY A 394 22.41 -28.05 -17.11
N ILE A 395 21.13 -27.67 -16.96
CA ILE A 395 20.39 -26.83 -17.90
C ILE A 395 20.90 -25.40 -17.76
N LYS A 396 21.54 -24.90 -18.83
CA LYS A 396 22.33 -23.64 -18.75
C LYS A 396 21.49 -22.37 -18.91
N GLN A 397 20.23 -22.47 -19.33
CA GLN A 397 19.35 -21.32 -19.58
C GLN A 397 18.01 -21.55 -18.88
N ALA A 398 17.73 -20.79 -17.81
CA ALA A 398 16.48 -20.93 -17.08
C ALA A 398 15.40 -19.99 -17.61
N LYS A 399 14.17 -20.52 -17.73
CA LYS A 399 12.97 -19.78 -18.08
C LYS A 399 12.11 -19.59 -16.84
N VAL A 400 11.76 -18.35 -16.50
CA VAL A 400 11.00 -18.03 -15.28
C VAL A 400 9.81 -17.13 -15.60
N PRO A 401 8.70 -17.20 -14.84
CA PRO A 401 7.52 -16.38 -15.13
C PRO A 401 7.81 -14.90 -14.87
N GLY A 402 7.34 -14.04 -15.76
CA GLY A 402 7.37 -12.59 -15.58
C GLY A 402 6.36 -12.15 -14.52
N MET A 403 6.72 -11.19 -13.68
CA MET A 403 5.85 -10.73 -12.60
C MET A 403 4.80 -9.72 -13.13
N PRO A 404 3.51 -9.83 -12.74
CA PRO A 404 2.49 -8.86 -13.11
C PRO A 404 2.75 -7.49 -12.44
N PRO A 405 2.26 -6.37 -13.03
CA PRO A 405 2.40 -5.04 -12.45
C PRO A 405 1.86 -4.95 -11.02
N VAL A 406 2.69 -4.43 -10.12
CA VAL A 406 2.35 -4.20 -8.71
C VAL A 406 1.88 -2.76 -8.51
N THR A 407 0.87 -2.56 -7.67
CA THR A 407 0.29 -1.23 -7.36
C THR A 407 0.26 -0.90 -5.87
N ASN A 408 0.65 -1.83 -4.99
CA ASN A 408 0.62 -1.62 -3.53
C ASN A 408 2.00 -1.17 -3.00
N ASN A 409 2.03 -0.05 -2.27
CA ASN A 409 3.22 0.54 -1.62
C ASN A 409 3.90 -0.39 -0.59
N HIS A 410 3.21 -1.43 -0.12
CA HIS A 410 3.75 -2.43 0.81
C HIS A 410 4.43 -3.62 0.10
N ASN A 411 4.57 -3.58 -1.22
CA ASN A 411 5.20 -4.65 -2.01
C ASN A 411 6.46 -4.12 -2.71
N VAL A 412 7.60 -4.78 -2.46
CA VAL A 412 8.93 -4.40 -2.97
C VAL A 412 8.95 -4.24 -4.50
N TYR A 413 8.23 -5.09 -5.22
CA TYR A 413 8.21 -5.08 -6.69
C TYR A 413 7.33 -3.97 -7.29
N LEU A 414 6.80 -3.04 -6.47
CA LEU A 414 6.24 -1.78 -6.97
C LEU A 414 7.32 -0.89 -7.60
N THR A 415 8.52 -0.85 -6.99
CA THR A 415 9.62 0.01 -7.44
C THR A 415 10.90 -0.77 -7.77
N GLN A 416 11.07 -1.98 -7.23
CA GLN A 416 12.29 -2.77 -7.42
C GLN A 416 12.20 -3.74 -8.60
N THR A 417 13.33 -3.88 -9.29
CA THR A 417 13.46 -4.70 -10.50
C THR A 417 13.33 -6.19 -10.19
N TYR A 418 12.63 -6.88 -11.10
CA TYR A 418 12.58 -8.34 -11.21
C TYR A 418 13.10 -8.73 -12.62
N VAL A 419 13.08 -10.03 -12.95
CA VAL A 419 13.49 -10.53 -14.28
C VAL A 419 12.75 -9.76 -15.37
N SER A 420 13.52 -9.21 -16.30
CA SER A 420 13.04 -8.31 -17.35
C SER A 420 13.10 -8.99 -18.73
N PRO A 421 12.19 -8.64 -19.66
CA PRO A 421 12.16 -9.20 -21.03
C PRO A 421 13.27 -8.59 -21.91
N GLY A 422 13.38 -9.09 -23.15
CA GLY A 422 14.37 -8.61 -24.12
C GLY A 422 15.68 -9.40 -24.08
N LYS A 423 16.82 -8.72 -24.26
CA LYS A 423 18.15 -9.38 -24.33
C LYS A 423 18.68 -9.67 -22.91
N PRO A 424 18.64 -10.92 -22.40
CA PRO A 424 18.92 -11.22 -20.99
C PRO A 424 20.31 -10.76 -20.55
N ASN A 425 21.32 -10.91 -21.41
CA ASN A 425 22.70 -10.53 -21.12
C ASN A 425 22.92 -9.00 -21.05
N LYS A 426 21.91 -8.18 -21.39
CA LYS A 426 21.88 -6.73 -21.19
C LYS A 426 20.95 -6.30 -20.06
N GLN A 427 20.19 -7.23 -19.46
CA GLN A 427 19.34 -6.97 -18.31
C GLN A 427 20.11 -7.27 -17.03
N TRP A 428 20.51 -6.21 -16.32
CA TRP A 428 21.37 -6.29 -15.14
C TRP A 428 20.87 -7.30 -14.08
N PHE A 429 19.57 -7.29 -13.78
CA PHE A 429 18.97 -8.21 -12.82
C PHE A 429 19.03 -9.67 -13.31
N ASN A 430 18.69 -9.93 -14.59
CA ASN A 430 18.76 -11.28 -15.17
C ASN A 430 20.18 -11.82 -15.15
N VAL A 431 21.18 -10.97 -15.39
CA VAL A 431 22.60 -11.33 -15.36
C VAL A 431 23.03 -11.71 -13.94
N TRP A 432 22.72 -10.92 -12.92
CA TRP A 432 23.06 -11.26 -11.53
C TRP A 432 22.31 -12.48 -11.01
N MET A 433 21.02 -12.61 -11.34
CA MET A 433 20.24 -13.81 -11.04
C MET A 433 20.86 -15.06 -11.68
N ALA A 434 21.28 -14.99 -12.96
CA ALA A 434 21.96 -16.10 -13.62
C ALA A 434 23.28 -16.46 -12.93
N LYS A 435 24.09 -15.47 -12.54
CA LYS A 435 25.34 -15.69 -11.80
C LYS A 435 25.12 -16.35 -10.43
N TYR A 436 24.12 -15.90 -9.68
CA TYR A 436 23.77 -16.46 -8.38
C TYR A 436 23.40 -17.96 -8.45
N TYR A 437 22.65 -18.39 -9.47
CA TYR A 437 22.29 -19.80 -9.67
C TYR A 437 23.32 -20.61 -10.48
N GLY A 438 24.43 -20.02 -10.96
CA GLY A 438 25.43 -20.72 -11.80
C GLY A 438 24.99 -20.97 -13.26
N LEU A 439 23.99 -20.23 -13.73
CA LEU A 439 23.41 -20.33 -15.08
C LEU A 439 24.13 -19.43 -16.10
N LYS A 440 23.98 -19.73 -17.40
CA LYS A 440 24.42 -18.82 -18.48
C LYS A 440 23.45 -17.66 -18.69
N SER A 441 22.16 -17.88 -18.55
CA SER A 441 21.12 -16.85 -18.71
C SER A 441 19.83 -17.19 -17.95
N VAL A 442 19.07 -16.15 -17.59
CA VAL A 442 17.68 -16.24 -17.13
C VAL A 442 16.80 -15.37 -18.03
N THR A 443 15.72 -15.93 -18.56
CA THR A 443 14.75 -15.26 -19.44
C THR A 443 13.32 -15.38 -18.91
N ILE A 444 12.45 -14.47 -19.35
CA ILE A 444 11.02 -14.56 -19.08
C ILE A 444 10.39 -15.61 -20.00
N ASP A 445 9.54 -16.47 -19.42
CA ASP A 445 8.54 -17.25 -20.15
C ASP A 445 7.19 -17.15 -19.41
N ASN A 446 6.25 -16.42 -20.00
CA ASN A 446 4.95 -16.14 -19.39
C ASN A 446 3.92 -17.28 -19.59
N SER A 447 4.30 -18.38 -20.24
CA SER A 447 3.49 -19.60 -20.28
C SER A 447 3.55 -20.40 -18.95
N ILE A 448 4.54 -20.10 -18.11
CA ILE A 448 4.77 -20.79 -16.83
C ILE A 448 3.76 -20.29 -15.79
N GLU A 449 2.89 -21.19 -15.30
CA GLU A 449 2.01 -20.88 -14.18
C GLU A 449 2.79 -20.73 -12.86
N PRO A 450 2.51 -19.72 -12.02
CA PRO A 450 3.14 -19.58 -10.72
C PRO A 450 2.82 -20.73 -9.75
N VAL A 451 3.83 -21.24 -9.05
CA VAL A 451 3.67 -22.29 -8.05
C VAL A 451 2.74 -21.86 -6.92
N LYS A 452 1.86 -22.77 -6.48
CA LYS A 452 1.00 -22.55 -5.33
C LYS A 452 1.80 -22.81 -4.05
N VAL A 453 2.28 -21.75 -3.42
CA VAL A 453 2.90 -21.82 -2.09
C VAL A 453 1.85 -22.29 -1.07
N PRO A 454 2.09 -23.36 -0.30
CA PRO A 454 1.14 -23.80 0.71
C PRO A 454 1.10 -22.79 1.89
N ILE A 455 -0.10 -22.32 2.23
CA ILE A 455 -0.32 -21.48 3.42
C ILE A 455 -0.60 -22.40 4.61
N ASN A 456 0.20 -22.29 5.68
CA ASN A 456 -0.07 -22.99 6.93
C ASN A 456 -1.31 -22.38 7.63
N LYS A 457 -2.48 -22.98 7.39
CA LYS A 457 -3.76 -22.55 7.97
C LYS A 457 -3.88 -22.77 9.48
N GLN A 458 -3.01 -23.59 10.07
CA GLN A 458 -2.96 -23.83 11.53
C GLN A 458 -2.00 -22.86 12.24
N SER A 459 -1.23 -22.06 11.49
CA SER A 459 -0.33 -21.07 12.09
C SER A 459 -1.09 -19.96 12.83
N ILE A 460 -0.56 -19.54 13.99
CA ILE A 460 -1.11 -18.43 14.78
C ILE A 460 -1.22 -17.14 13.95
N THR A 461 -0.25 -16.91 13.05
CA THR A 461 -0.26 -15.81 12.08
C THR A 461 -1.48 -15.84 11.16
N TRP A 462 -1.82 -17.01 10.60
CA TRP A 462 -3.00 -17.14 9.75
C TRP A 462 -4.30 -16.98 10.54
N GLY A 463 -4.37 -17.56 11.74
CA GLY A 463 -5.51 -17.36 12.65
C GLY A 463 -5.75 -15.89 12.98
N THR A 464 -4.69 -15.17 13.36
CA THR A 464 -4.71 -13.72 13.64
C THR A 464 -5.15 -12.93 12.42
N TYR A 465 -4.60 -13.22 11.25
CA TYR A 465 -4.96 -12.57 9.99
C TYR A 465 -6.45 -12.78 9.64
N GLN A 466 -6.99 -13.99 9.82
CA GLN A 466 -8.41 -14.25 9.59
C GLN A 466 -9.29 -13.54 10.62
N PHE A 467 -8.91 -13.56 11.90
CA PHE A 467 -9.61 -12.86 12.98
C PHE A 467 -9.73 -11.35 12.71
N LEU A 468 -8.62 -10.67 12.38
CA LEU A 468 -8.62 -9.24 12.08
C LEU A 468 -9.55 -8.88 10.91
N ASN A 469 -9.50 -9.67 9.83
CA ASN A 469 -10.36 -9.46 8.67
C ASN A 469 -11.85 -9.73 8.96
N ALA A 470 -12.15 -10.73 9.80
CA ALA A 470 -13.51 -10.99 10.26
C ALA A 470 -14.02 -9.82 11.12
N PHE A 471 -13.27 -9.45 12.16
CA PHE A 471 -13.59 -8.33 13.05
C PHE A 471 -13.86 -7.03 12.28
N HIS A 472 -12.97 -6.61 11.37
CA HIS A 472 -13.18 -5.40 10.57
C HIS A 472 -14.42 -5.50 9.66
N ARG A 473 -14.65 -6.66 9.02
CA ARG A 473 -15.84 -6.89 8.19
C ARG A 473 -17.12 -6.81 9.02
N ASP A 474 -17.13 -7.39 10.20
CA ASP A 474 -18.33 -7.51 11.02
C ASP A 474 -18.69 -6.14 11.64
N VAL A 475 -17.70 -5.38 12.12
CA VAL A 475 -17.86 -3.98 12.55
C VAL A 475 -18.34 -3.07 11.42
N THR A 476 -17.75 -3.16 10.21
CA THR A 476 -18.18 -2.36 9.06
C THR A 476 -19.48 -2.85 8.40
N GLY A 477 -19.91 -4.08 8.69
CA GLY A 477 -21.17 -4.66 8.22
C GLY A 477 -22.38 -4.06 8.93
N MET A 478 -22.23 -3.70 10.20
CA MET A 478 -23.26 -3.05 11.02
C MET A 478 -23.62 -1.61 10.56
N LEU A 479 -22.85 -1.03 9.62
CA LEU A 479 -22.92 0.37 9.22
C LEU A 479 -23.44 0.59 7.78
N ARG A 480 -24.15 -0.38 7.18
CA ARG A 480 -24.58 -0.33 5.77
C ARG A 480 -26.11 -0.32 5.59
N PRO A 481 -26.68 0.65 4.84
CA PRO A 481 -28.09 0.58 4.40
C PRO A 481 -28.28 -0.36 3.18
N ILE A 482 -29.52 -0.82 2.99
CA ILE A 482 -29.96 -1.81 1.97
C ILE A 482 -30.93 -1.15 0.98
N THR A 483 -30.93 -1.51 -0.32
CA THR A 483 -31.91 -0.98 -1.32
C THR A 483 -32.10 -1.89 -2.55
N VAL A 484 -33.28 -1.84 -3.19
CA VAL A 484 -33.77 -2.63 -4.37
C VAL A 484 -34.76 -1.76 -5.20
N HIS A 485 -35.02 -2.01 -6.51
CA HIS A 485 -36.34 -1.83 -7.24
C HIS A 485 -36.29 -2.04 -8.79
N ALA A 486 -37.43 -1.86 -9.51
CA ALA A 486 -37.83 -2.50 -10.79
C ALA A 486 -38.11 -1.56 -12.03
N ALA A 487 -38.96 -1.97 -13.02
CA ALA A 487 -38.86 -1.64 -14.46
C ALA A 487 -40.17 -1.27 -15.25
N THR A 488 -40.04 -0.89 -16.54
CA THR A 488 -41.08 -0.56 -17.57
C THR A 488 -40.48 -0.68 -19.01
N GLN A 489 -41.15 -0.74 -20.18
CA GLN A 489 -42.46 -1.24 -20.70
C GLN A 489 -42.29 -1.49 -22.26
N MET A 490 -43.31 -1.97 -23.01
CA MET A 490 -43.19 -2.49 -24.41
C MET A 490 -44.46 -2.27 -25.30
N LYS A 491 -44.35 -2.47 -26.63
CA LYS A 491 -45.46 -2.51 -27.64
C LYS A 491 -45.31 -3.71 -28.61
N THR A 492 -46.37 -4.06 -29.35
CA THR A 492 -46.50 -5.28 -30.18
C THR A 492 -47.06 -5.05 -31.60
N ALA A 493 -46.68 -5.92 -32.55
CA ALA A 493 -47.22 -6.06 -33.91
C ALA A 493 -47.27 -7.57 -34.30
N THR A 494 -47.91 -7.94 -35.41
CA THR A 494 -48.10 -9.37 -35.78
C THR A 494 -47.61 -9.69 -37.20
N ILE A 495 -46.83 -10.75 -37.34
CA ILE A 495 -46.45 -11.37 -38.62
C ILE A 495 -47.50 -12.44 -38.96
N ASP A 496 -48.03 -12.43 -40.18
CA ASP A 496 -48.91 -13.47 -40.70
C ASP A 496 -48.16 -14.33 -41.74
N TYR A 497 -48.07 -15.64 -41.51
CA TYR A 497 -47.37 -16.60 -42.38
C TYR A 497 -48.35 -17.30 -43.33
N VAL A 498 -48.08 -17.28 -44.63
CA VAL A 498 -49.02 -17.74 -45.68
C VAL A 498 -48.42 -18.88 -46.50
N ASP A 499 -49.23 -19.89 -46.81
CA ASP A 499 -48.78 -21.03 -47.64
C ASP A 499 -48.93 -20.78 -49.14
N GLN A 500 -48.48 -21.75 -49.94
CA GLN A 500 -48.51 -21.68 -51.40
C GLN A 500 -49.93 -21.62 -52.01
N ASN A 501 -50.97 -21.83 -51.19
CA ASN A 501 -52.38 -21.75 -51.61
C ASN A 501 -53.06 -20.45 -51.13
N GLY A 502 -52.31 -19.53 -50.50
CA GLY A 502 -52.83 -18.25 -50.01
C GLY A 502 -53.47 -18.30 -48.61
N ASN A 503 -53.36 -19.42 -47.89
CA ASN A 503 -53.94 -19.56 -46.56
C ASN A 503 -52.93 -19.15 -45.47
N THR A 504 -53.38 -18.41 -44.45
CA THR A 504 -52.54 -18.11 -43.27
C THR A 504 -52.36 -19.37 -42.43
N VAL A 505 -51.16 -19.95 -42.47
CA VAL A 505 -50.78 -21.19 -41.77
C VAL A 505 -50.10 -20.96 -40.42
N GLY A 506 -49.79 -19.72 -40.06
CA GLY A 506 -49.34 -19.34 -38.73
C GLY A 506 -49.32 -17.83 -38.53
N THR A 507 -49.26 -17.37 -37.28
CA THR A 507 -49.05 -15.94 -36.96
C THR A 507 -48.12 -15.79 -35.76
N GLU A 508 -47.35 -14.70 -35.69
CA GLU A 508 -46.37 -14.44 -34.64
C GLU A 508 -46.43 -12.99 -34.17
N SER A 509 -46.64 -12.76 -32.88
CA SER A 509 -46.60 -11.41 -32.30
C SER A 509 -45.19 -10.98 -31.93
N ILE A 510 -44.60 -10.12 -32.75
CA ILE A 510 -43.33 -9.45 -32.47
C ILE A 510 -43.54 -8.26 -31.53
N SER A 511 -42.55 -7.95 -30.69
CA SER A 511 -42.63 -6.84 -29.74
C SER A 511 -41.35 -6.02 -29.67
N GLY A 512 -41.50 -4.72 -29.52
CA GLY A 512 -40.39 -3.76 -29.54
C GLY A 512 -40.77 -2.43 -28.91
N LYS A 513 -39.78 -1.52 -28.89
CA LYS A 513 -40.02 -0.13 -28.49
C LYS A 513 -40.35 0.67 -29.75
N VAL A 514 -41.33 1.57 -29.65
CA VAL A 514 -41.76 2.42 -30.76
C VAL A 514 -40.55 3.15 -31.35
N GLY A 515 -40.44 3.15 -32.68
CA GLY A 515 -39.31 3.73 -33.42
C GLY A 515 -38.09 2.81 -33.58
N THR A 516 -38.16 1.54 -33.20
CA THR A 516 -37.11 0.54 -33.48
C THR A 516 -37.54 -0.45 -34.56
N SER A 517 -36.57 -0.91 -35.35
CA SER A 517 -36.78 -1.93 -36.39
C SER A 517 -36.44 -3.33 -35.88
N PHE A 518 -37.24 -4.30 -36.31
CA PHE A 518 -37.16 -5.71 -36.00
C PHE A 518 -36.78 -6.47 -37.27
N ASP A 519 -35.79 -7.36 -37.17
CA ASP A 519 -35.34 -8.20 -38.28
C ASP A 519 -36.31 -9.39 -38.44
N ILE A 520 -36.87 -9.54 -39.64
CA ILE A 520 -37.78 -10.64 -40.01
C ILE A 520 -37.19 -11.52 -41.14
N SER A 521 -35.91 -11.35 -41.48
CA SER A 521 -35.22 -12.18 -42.50
C SER A 521 -35.19 -13.68 -42.17
N HIS A 522 -35.38 -14.02 -40.90
CA HIS A 522 -35.43 -15.39 -40.37
C HIS A 522 -36.84 -15.81 -39.93
N ALA A 523 -37.87 -15.04 -40.31
CA ALA A 523 -39.26 -15.34 -40.01
C ALA A 523 -39.67 -16.70 -40.63
N SER A 524 -40.19 -17.60 -39.81
CA SER A 524 -40.57 -18.97 -40.19
C SER A 524 -41.68 -19.50 -39.30
N THR A 525 -42.47 -20.46 -39.78
CA THR A 525 -43.58 -21.05 -39.02
C THR A 525 -43.49 -22.57 -38.97
N ASP A 526 -43.94 -23.15 -37.86
CA ASP A 526 -43.60 -24.52 -37.49
C ASP A 526 -44.10 -25.57 -38.48
N GLY A 527 -43.20 -26.52 -38.78
CA GLY A 527 -43.43 -27.55 -39.78
C GLY A 527 -43.32 -27.05 -41.22
N TYR A 528 -43.09 -25.76 -41.48
CA TYR A 528 -42.91 -25.19 -42.83
C TYR A 528 -41.55 -24.45 -42.97
N GLN A 529 -41.11 -24.26 -44.22
CA GLN A 529 -39.84 -23.73 -44.70
C GLN A 529 -40.11 -22.45 -45.49
N THR A 530 -39.54 -21.32 -45.05
CA THR A 530 -39.77 -20.01 -45.67
C THR A 530 -39.19 -19.92 -47.08
N LEU A 531 -39.95 -19.35 -48.01
CA LEU A 531 -39.57 -19.16 -49.41
C LEU A 531 -38.67 -17.93 -49.58
N ALA A 532 -37.81 -17.94 -50.59
CA ALA A 532 -36.96 -16.80 -50.93
C ALA A 532 -37.77 -15.66 -51.58
N GLY A 533 -37.50 -14.41 -51.18
CA GLY A 533 -38.16 -13.21 -51.72
C GLY A 533 -39.01 -12.39 -50.72
N ASN A 534 -39.16 -12.85 -49.47
CA ASN A 534 -39.89 -12.12 -48.43
C ASN A 534 -39.09 -10.88 -47.92
N SER A 535 -39.81 -9.84 -47.46
CA SER A 535 -39.21 -8.66 -46.81
C SER A 535 -38.44 -9.04 -45.55
N GLN A 536 -37.31 -8.36 -45.29
CA GLN A 536 -36.34 -8.74 -44.25
C GLN A 536 -36.39 -7.91 -42.96
N SER A 537 -37.14 -6.80 -42.89
CA SER A 537 -37.30 -6.05 -41.64
C SER A 537 -38.64 -5.34 -41.52
N TYR A 538 -39.03 -5.05 -40.28
CA TYR A 538 -40.29 -4.40 -39.91
C TYR A 538 -40.07 -3.32 -38.84
N THR A 539 -40.63 -2.13 -38.98
CA THR A 539 -40.40 -1.02 -38.02
C THR A 539 -41.63 -0.72 -37.19
N PHE A 540 -41.50 -0.77 -35.85
CA PHE A 540 -42.62 -0.54 -34.93
C PHE A 540 -43.03 0.94 -34.89
N THR A 541 -44.25 1.23 -35.32
CA THR A 541 -44.85 2.57 -35.27
C THR A 541 -45.65 2.80 -33.98
N THR A 542 -46.31 3.95 -33.85
CA THR A 542 -47.27 4.25 -32.77
C THR A 542 -48.65 3.61 -32.96
N ALA A 543 -48.95 3.05 -34.13
CA ALA A 543 -50.27 2.51 -34.45
C ALA A 543 -50.63 1.26 -33.61
N ALA A 544 -51.93 1.02 -33.42
CA ALA A 544 -52.44 -0.23 -32.86
C ALA A 544 -52.59 -1.29 -33.95
N ASN A 545 -52.45 -2.57 -33.59
CA ASN A 545 -52.74 -3.74 -34.45
C ASN A 545 -51.96 -3.77 -35.79
N GLN A 546 -50.67 -3.46 -35.75
CA GLN A 546 -49.78 -3.40 -36.92
C GLN A 546 -49.45 -4.82 -37.45
N LYS A 547 -49.37 -5.00 -38.78
CA LYS A 547 -49.19 -6.32 -39.44
C LYS A 547 -48.12 -6.35 -40.56
N VAL A 548 -47.61 -7.55 -40.89
CA VAL A 548 -46.68 -7.87 -42.01
C VAL A 548 -46.80 -9.36 -42.44
N THR A 549 -46.43 -9.74 -43.66
CA THR A 549 -46.73 -11.08 -44.25
C THR A 549 -45.49 -11.82 -44.79
N VAL A 550 -45.42 -13.16 -44.66
CA VAL A 550 -44.26 -14.03 -45.04
C VAL A 550 -44.69 -15.42 -45.59
N ASN A 551 -44.10 -15.94 -46.69
CA ASN A 551 -44.57 -17.17 -47.41
C ASN A 551 -43.75 -18.48 -47.18
N VAL A 552 -44.37 -19.70 -47.09
CA VAL A 552 -43.74 -20.97 -46.56
C VAL A 552 -44.15 -22.37 -47.19
N LYS A 553 -43.43 -23.51 -46.91
CA LYS A 553 -43.64 -24.95 -47.38
C LYS A 553 -43.24 -26.10 -46.40
N LYS A 554 -43.96 -27.25 -46.27
CA LYS A 554 -43.82 -28.28 -45.18
C LYS A 554 -42.53 -29.20 -45.08
N GLN A 555 -42.05 -29.59 -43.86
CA GLN A 555 -40.86 -30.46 -43.55
C GLN A 555 -40.95 -31.28 -42.20
N ALA A 556 -40.05 -32.27 -41.97
CA ALA A 556 -40.04 -33.25 -40.84
C ALA A 556 -39.16 -32.89 -39.60
N ALA A 557 -39.42 -33.54 -38.45
CA ALA A 557 -39.12 -33.04 -37.10
C ALA A 557 -37.66 -33.22 -36.56
N SER A 558 -37.15 -32.18 -35.89
CA SER A 558 -35.86 -32.10 -35.20
C SER A 558 -36.01 -31.55 -33.77
N ALA A 559 -35.02 -31.76 -32.88
CA ALA A 559 -35.05 -31.25 -31.51
C ALA A 559 -33.98 -30.17 -31.24
N THR A 560 -34.39 -29.11 -30.53
CA THR A 560 -33.56 -27.92 -30.25
C THR A 560 -33.47 -27.69 -28.74
N THR A 561 -32.25 -27.49 -28.23
CA THR A 561 -31.96 -27.20 -26.81
C THR A 561 -31.17 -25.91 -26.68
N THR A 562 -31.39 -25.15 -25.59
CA THR A 562 -30.56 -23.98 -25.27
C THR A 562 -29.57 -24.25 -24.13
N ILE A 563 -28.28 -24.07 -24.38
CA ILE A 563 -27.27 -23.88 -23.34
C ILE A 563 -27.45 -22.47 -22.75
N VAL A 564 -27.66 -22.39 -21.44
CA VAL A 564 -27.89 -21.13 -20.70
C VAL A 564 -26.71 -20.86 -19.77
N TYR A 565 -25.92 -19.84 -20.08
CA TYR A 565 -24.79 -19.41 -19.26
C TYR A 565 -25.27 -18.51 -18.12
N LYS A 566 -25.18 -18.98 -16.88
CA LYS A 566 -25.76 -18.34 -15.69
C LYS A 566 -24.72 -18.05 -14.61
N VAL A 567 -24.68 -16.83 -14.09
CA VAL A 567 -23.76 -16.47 -12.99
C VAL A 567 -24.30 -17.01 -11.66
N LYS A 568 -23.60 -17.98 -11.05
CA LYS A 568 -24.10 -18.72 -9.86
C LYS A 568 -24.49 -17.83 -8.68
N LYS A 569 -23.81 -16.69 -8.48
CA LYS A 569 -24.06 -15.76 -7.36
C LYS A 569 -25.18 -14.74 -7.58
N THR A 570 -25.54 -14.43 -8.83
CA THR A 570 -26.49 -13.34 -9.15
C THR A 570 -27.70 -13.80 -9.95
N GLY A 571 -27.74 -15.05 -10.39
CA GLY A 571 -28.81 -15.60 -11.23
C GLY A 571 -28.86 -15.05 -12.67
N LYS A 572 -28.08 -14.01 -12.99
CA LYS A 572 -28.05 -13.35 -14.29
C LYS A 572 -27.62 -14.33 -15.39
N ILE A 573 -28.43 -14.41 -16.44
CA ILE A 573 -28.06 -15.07 -17.70
C ILE A 573 -27.18 -14.10 -18.49
N VAL A 574 -26.00 -14.55 -18.91
CA VAL A 574 -24.99 -13.72 -19.57
C VAL A 574 -24.78 -14.06 -21.04
N ALA A 575 -25.16 -15.27 -21.44
CA ALA A 575 -25.25 -15.71 -22.83
C ALA A 575 -26.23 -16.89 -22.96
N ARG A 576 -26.65 -17.14 -24.19
CA ARG A 576 -27.36 -18.35 -24.62
C ARG A 576 -26.72 -18.85 -25.90
N GLU A 577 -26.75 -20.15 -26.10
CA GLU A 577 -26.22 -20.85 -27.26
C GLU A 577 -27.18 -21.98 -27.58
N ALA A 578 -27.69 -22.04 -28.80
CA ALA A 578 -28.58 -23.11 -29.25
C ALA A 578 -27.74 -24.29 -29.73
N ILE A 579 -28.15 -25.50 -29.34
CA ILE A 579 -27.63 -26.77 -29.86
C ILE A 579 -28.80 -27.56 -30.43
N ASN A 580 -28.58 -28.16 -31.60
CA ASN A 580 -29.59 -28.91 -32.34
C ASN A 580 -29.12 -30.36 -32.47
N GLY A 581 -30.06 -31.30 -32.48
CA GLY A 581 -29.78 -32.72 -32.66
C GLY A 581 -31.04 -33.55 -32.82
N GLN A 582 -30.86 -34.84 -33.04
CA GLN A 582 -31.96 -35.79 -33.08
C GLN A 582 -32.35 -36.21 -31.66
N VAL A 583 -33.65 -36.46 -31.43
CA VAL A 583 -34.15 -36.98 -30.16
C VAL A 583 -33.41 -38.29 -29.81
N GLY A 584 -32.87 -38.38 -28.58
CA GLY A 584 -32.05 -39.50 -28.11
C GLY A 584 -30.54 -39.33 -28.31
N GLN A 585 -30.09 -38.37 -29.13
CA GLN A 585 -28.66 -38.17 -29.43
C GLN A 585 -27.90 -37.52 -28.25
N LYS A 586 -26.67 -37.98 -27.99
CA LYS A 586 -25.72 -37.33 -27.06
C LYS A 586 -24.90 -36.25 -27.77
N TYR A 587 -24.68 -35.12 -27.09
CA TYR A 587 -23.93 -33.96 -27.57
C TYR A 587 -22.87 -33.55 -26.53
N ASP A 588 -21.64 -33.32 -26.98
CA ASP A 588 -20.56 -32.85 -26.10
C ASP A 588 -20.67 -31.33 -25.90
N ILE A 589 -20.79 -30.91 -24.64
CA ILE A 589 -20.84 -29.49 -24.22
C ILE A 589 -19.65 -29.13 -23.32
N SER A 590 -18.64 -29.98 -23.20
CA SER A 590 -17.47 -29.78 -22.35
C SER A 590 -16.77 -28.46 -22.68
N HIS A 591 -16.52 -28.22 -23.97
CA HIS A 591 -15.89 -27.03 -24.56
C HIS A 591 -16.77 -25.77 -24.61
N ALA A 592 -18.09 -25.89 -24.40
CA ALA A 592 -19.04 -24.78 -24.55
C ALA A 592 -18.73 -23.64 -23.56
N SER A 593 -18.43 -22.44 -24.06
CA SER A 593 -17.94 -21.31 -23.26
C SER A 593 -18.50 -19.96 -23.75
N THR A 594 -18.34 -18.90 -22.94
CA THR A 594 -18.83 -17.57 -23.31
C THR A 594 -17.84 -16.45 -22.98
N ALA A 595 -17.63 -15.55 -23.93
CA ALA A 595 -16.62 -14.50 -23.85
C ALA A 595 -16.79 -13.60 -22.62
N GLY A 596 -15.69 -13.33 -21.90
CA GLY A 596 -15.66 -12.51 -20.69
C GLY A 596 -16.08 -13.24 -19.40
N TYR A 597 -16.34 -14.56 -19.46
CA TYR A 597 -16.67 -15.37 -18.29
C TYR A 597 -15.92 -16.71 -18.30
N THR A 598 -15.64 -17.23 -17.12
CA THR A 598 -14.98 -18.53 -16.92
C THR A 598 -15.98 -19.56 -16.40
N THR A 599 -16.00 -20.75 -16.99
CA THR A 599 -16.89 -21.86 -16.59
C THR A 599 -16.50 -22.40 -15.21
N ASN A 600 -17.48 -22.62 -14.34
CA ASN A 600 -17.26 -23.16 -13.00
C ASN A 600 -16.91 -24.66 -13.04
N LYS A 601 -16.15 -25.13 -12.06
CA LYS A 601 -15.95 -26.58 -11.85
C LYS A 601 -17.27 -27.25 -11.43
N GLY A 602 -17.51 -28.47 -11.91
CA GLY A 602 -18.71 -29.26 -11.62
C GLY A 602 -19.91 -29.02 -12.55
N ASN A 603 -19.73 -28.36 -13.69
CA ASN A 603 -20.73 -28.38 -14.76
C ASN A 603 -20.65 -29.71 -15.53
N ALA A 604 -21.79 -30.18 -16.07
CA ALA A 604 -21.82 -31.35 -16.94
C ALA A 604 -20.97 -31.16 -18.22
N SER A 605 -20.43 -32.27 -18.73
CA SER A 605 -19.67 -32.35 -19.98
C SER A 605 -20.52 -32.74 -21.18
N THR A 606 -21.64 -33.45 -21.00
CA THR A 606 -22.49 -33.92 -22.10
C THR A 606 -23.96 -33.59 -21.87
N TYR A 607 -24.72 -33.40 -22.95
CA TYR A 607 -26.17 -33.31 -22.97
C TYR A 607 -26.78 -34.46 -23.79
N THR A 608 -28.03 -34.84 -23.52
CA THR A 608 -28.78 -35.81 -24.34
C THR A 608 -30.11 -35.16 -24.73
N PHE A 609 -30.39 -35.08 -26.04
CA PHE A 609 -31.64 -34.49 -26.53
C PHE A 609 -32.83 -35.40 -26.17
N THR A 610 -33.90 -34.81 -25.64
CA THR A 610 -35.17 -35.49 -25.37
C THR A 610 -36.26 -35.03 -26.35
N ASP A 611 -37.47 -35.55 -26.18
CA ASP A 611 -38.71 -35.16 -26.87
C ASP A 611 -39.39 -33.93 -26.23
N GLN A 612 -38.93 -33.49 -25.06
CA GLN A 612 -39.56 -32.39 -24.31
C GLN A 612 -39.39 -31.03 -25.01
N SER A 613 -40.43 -30.19 -25.00
CA SER A 613 -40.31 -28.82 -25.50
C SER A 613 -39.51 -27.92 -24.54
N ASN A 614 -38.88 -26.86 -25.08
CA ASN A 614 -38.14 -25.85 -24.30
C ASN A 614 -36.97 -26.38 -23.44
N GLN A 615 -36.30 -27.45 -23.86
CA GLN A 615 -35.11 -28.02 -23.22
C GLN A 615 -34.01 -26.96 -22.94
N ARG A 616 -33.46 -26.97 -21.72
CA ARG A 616 -32.40 -26.05 -21.28
C ARG A 616 -31.35 -26.78 -20.44
N VAL A 617 -30.08 -26.61 -20.80
CA VAL A 617 -28.94 -27.03 -19.97
C VAL A 617 -28.23 -25.80 -19.40
N ILE A 618 -28.09 -25.74 -18.08
CA ILE A 618 -27.50 -24.58 -17.39
C ILE A 618 -26.00 -24.81 -17.20
N ARG A 619 -25.16 -23.94 -17.77
CA ARG A 619 -23.73 -23.86 -17.41
C ARG A 619 -23.50 -22.69 -16.47
N TYR A 620 -23.01 -22.97 -15.27
CA TYR A 620 -22.64 -21.96 -14.30
C TYR A 620 -21.28 -21.35 -14.61
N VAL A 621 -21.21 -20.02 -14.65
CA VAL A 621 -20.01 -19.23 -14.96
C VAL A 621 -19.74 -18.16 -13.88
N HIS A 622 -18.54 -17.57 -13.92
CA HIS A 622 -18.19 -16.37 -13.16
C HIS A 622 -17.48 -15.33 -14.05
N PRO A 623 -17.60 -14.01 -13.79
CA PRO A 623 -16.98 -12.99 -14.62
C PRO A 623 -15.45 -13.07 -14.60
N THR A 624 -14.82 -12.94 -15.76
CA THR A 624 -13.37 -12.83 -15.90
C THR A 624 -12.93 -11.38 -15.65
N MET A 625 -11.72 -11.20 -15.11
CA MET A 625 -11.12 -9.87 -14.91
C MET A 625 -10.58 -9.33 -16.22
N GLN A 626 -11.11 -8.20 -16.69
CA GLN A 626 -10.65 -7.51 -17.89
C GLN A 626 -9.78 -6.31 -17.51
N GLY A 627 -8.76 -6.05 -18.31
CA GLY A 627 -7.89 -4.88 -18.18
C GLY A 627 -8.30 -3.74 -19.10
N THR A 628 -7.95 -2.51 -18.72
CA THR A 628 -7.93 -1.34 -19.60
C THR A 628 -6.82 -0.38 -19.19
N ILE A 629 -6.22 0.30 -20.17
CA ILE A 629 -5.24 1.36 -19.93
C ILE A 629 -5.95 2.72 -19.95
N ILE A 630 -5.85 3.49 -18.87
CA ILE A 630 -6.33 4.87 -18.82
C ILE A 630 -5.14 5.80 -18.99
N ASN A 631 -5.08 6.50 -20.13
CA ASN A 631 -4.11 7.55 -20.42
C ASN A 631 -4.69 8.91 -20.05
N TYR A 632 -4.03 9.64 -19.16
CA TYR A 632 -4.36 11.02 -18.86
C TYR A 632 -3.47 11.96 -19.67
N LEU A 633 -4.07 12.82 -20.48
CA LEU A 633 -3.41 13.68 -21.45
C LEU A 633 -3.55 15.16 -21.07
N TYR A 634 -2.44 15.89 -21.01
CA TYR A 634 -2.41 17.35 -20.88
C TYR A 634 -1.69 17.92 -22.10
N GLN A 635 -2.33 18.87 -22.81
CA GLN A 635 -1.81 19.44 -24.07
C GLN A 635 -1.34 18.37 -25.08
N GLY A 636 -2.09 17.26 -25.19
CA GLY A 636 -1.76 16.13 -26.07
C GLY A 636 -0.67 15.18 -25.55
N LYS A 637 0.13 15.57 -24.55
CA LYS A 637 1.17 14.72 -23.95
C LYS A 637 0.60 13.87 -22.80
N ARG A 638 1.01 12.59 -22.71
CA ARG A 638 0.61 11.68 -21.64
C ARG A 638 1.31 12.06 -20.33
N VAL A 639 0.55 12.55 -19.35
CA VAL A 639 1.04 12.98 -18.03
C VAL A 639 0.86 11.94 -16.93
N HIS A 640 -0.06 10.99 -17.12
CA HIS A 640 -0.22 9.86 -16.23
C HIS A 640 -0.81 8.67 -17.00
N GLN A 641 -0.53 7.46 -16.54
CA GLN A 641 -1.14 6.24 -17.06
C GLN A 641 -1.49 5.33 -15.88
N GLU A 642 -2.72 4.83 -15.86
CA GLU A 642 -3.20 3.86 -14.89
C GLU A 642 -3.68 2.59 -15.63
N TYR A 643 -3.42 1.41 -15.07
CA TYR A 643 -4.03 0.17 -15.55
C TYR A 643 -5.17 -0.20 -14.61
N LEU A 644 -6.40 -0.19 -15.12
CA LEU A 644 -7.59 -0.53 -14.37
C LEU A 644 -8.03 -1.96 -14.71
N GLN A 645 -8.13 -2.81 -13.70
CA GLN A 645 -8.70 -4.15 -13.86
C GLN A 645 -10.08 -4.23 -13.18
N LYS A 646 -11.09 -4.68 -13.93
CA LYS A 646 -12.46 -4.88 -13.43
C LYS A 646 -13.08 -6.15 -14.02
N ALA A 647 -13.94 -6.81 -13.25
CA ALA A 647 -14.71 -7.95 -13.73
C ALA A 647 -15.68 -7.53 -14.85
N THR A 648 -15.86 -8.35 -15.89
CA THR A 648 -16.87 -8.13 -16.94
C THR A 648 -18.24 -7.83 -16.34
N GLY A 649 -18.92 -6.80 -16.86
CA GLY A 649 -20.19 -6.29 -16.38
C GLY A 649 -20.12 -5.31 -15.20
N THR A 650 -18.92 -5.04 -14.66
CA THR A 650 -18.75 -4.05 -13.57
C THR A 650 -18.70 -2.63 -14.12
N SER A 651 -19.53 -1.73 -13.59
CA SER A 651 -19.44 -0.29 -13.87
C SER A 651 -18.36 0.38 -13.02
N PHE A 652 -17.64 1.34 -13.60
CA PHE A 652 -16.61 2.11 -12.93
C PHE A 652 -16.62 3.57 -13.40
N LYS A 653 -16.14 4.46 -12.54
CA LYS A 653 -15.91 5.87 -12.85
C LYS A 653 -14.42 6.11 -13.04
N VAL A 654 -14.05 6.74 -14.13
CA VAL A 654 -12.70 7.29 -14.35
C VAL A 654 -12.57 8.53 -13.48
N VAL A 655 -11.63 8.49 -12.55
CA VAL A 655 -11.30 9.60 -11.65
C VAL A 655 -10.01 10.25 -12.15
N ALA A 656 -9.86 11.56 -11.92
CA ALA A 656 -8.62 12.25 -12.25
C ALA A 656 -7.50 11.84 -11.27
N PRO A 657 -6.25 11.61 -11.70
CA PRO A 657 -5.13 11.44 -10.79
C PRO A 657 -4.92 12.70 -9.94
N LEU A 658 -4.40 12.53 -8.72
CA LEU A 658 -4.41 13.48 -7.59
C LEU A 658 -3.91 14.94 -7.83
N ARG A 659 -3.38 15.24 -9.02
CA ARG A 659 -2.82 16.55 -9.41
C ARG A 659 -3.63 17.26 -10.51
N PHE A 660 -4.61 16.58 -11.11
CA PHE A 660 -5.33 17.04 -12.27
C PHE A 660 -6.85 16.96 -12.07
N LYS A 661 -7.60 17.72 -12.88
CA LYS A 661 -9.06 17.60 -13.03
C LYS A 661 -9.36 17.17 -14.47
N ILE A 662 -10.30 16.25 -14.66
CA ILE A 662 -10.81 15.92 -16.00
C ILE A 662 -11.51 17.15 -16.58
N ILE A 663 -11.21 17.50 -17.83
CA ILE A 663 -11.88 18.60 -18.53
C ILE A 663 -13.35 18.22 -18.75
N GLY A 664 -14.27 19.15 -18.49
CA GLY A 664 -15.72 18.89 -18.58
C GLY A 664 -16.18 18.42 -19.97
N GLY A 665 -17.33 17.75 -20.03
CA GLY A 665 -17.90 17.22 -21.29
C GLY A 665 -17.36 15.87 -21.76
N GLN A 666 -16.44 15.24 -21.02
CA GLN A 666 -15.92 13.91 -21.35
C GLN A 666 -16.73 12.78 -20.69
N GLN A 667 -16.80 11.62 -21.37
CA GLN A 667 -17.29 10.39 -20.75
C GLN A 667 -16.34 9.97 -19.62
N ILE A 668 -16.89 9.81 -18.41
CA ILE A 668 -16.15 9.34 -17.23
C ILE A 668 -16.78 8.11 -16.58
N HIS A 669 -17.90 7.61 -17.10
CA HIS A 669 -18.55 6.38 -16.62
C HIS A 669 -18.50 5.31 -17.70
N TYR A 670 -18.04 4.12 -17.32
CA TYR A 670 -17.84 2.98 -18.21
C TYR A 670 -18.34 1.71 -17.55
N THR A 671 -18.79 0.76 -18.36
CA THR A 671 -19.11 -0.61 -17.90
C THR A 671 -18.23 -1.56 -18.66
N MET A 672 -17.50 -2.43 -17.94
CA MET A 672 -16.51 -3.31 -18.54
C MET A 672 -17.19 -4.36 -19.46
N PRO A 673 -16.97 -4.35 -20.78
CA PRO A 673 -17.64 -5.25 -21.72
C PRO A 673 -17.01 -6.65 -21.70
N LYS A 674 -17.65 -7.59 -22.41
CA LYS A 674 -17.16 -8.98 -22.55
C LYS A 674 -15.80 -9.10 -23.27
N THR A 675 -15.46 -8.10 -24.09
CA THR A 675 -14.21 -7.99 -24.87
C THR A 675 -13.10 -7.19 -24.18
N GLY A 676 -13.37 -6.61 -23.00
CA GLY A 676 -12.49 -5.60 -22.41
C GLY A 676 -12.50 -4.25 -23.16
N ILE A 677 -11.77 -3.27 -22.63
CA ILE A 677 -11.57 -1.95 -23.25
C ILE A 677 -10.06 -1.78 -23.43
N ALA A 678 -9.57 -1.57 -24.66
CA ALA A 678 -8.12 -1.46 -24.89
C ALA A 678 -7.52 -0.24 -24.16
N THR A 679 -7.92 0.96 -24.55
CA THR A 679 -7.38 2.22 -24.04
C THR A 679 -8.47 3.28 -23.89
N ILE A 680 -8.49 3.98 -22.76
CA ILE A 680 -9.31 5.16 -22.49
C ILE A 680 -8.38 6.38 -22.44
N ASN A 681 -8.56 7.32 -23.37
CA ASN A 681 -7.79 8.59 -23.39
C ASN A 681 -8.62 9.71 -22.76
N VAL A 682 -8.08 10.37 -21.74
CA VAL A 682 -8.78 11.34 -20.89
C VAL A 682 -8.00 12.65 -20.87
N LYS A 683 -8.60 13.74 -21.38
CA LYS A 683 -7.99 15.08 -21.32
C LYS A 683 -8.11 15.65 -19.90
N VAL A 684 -7.00 16.10 -19.34
CA VAL A 684 -6.92 16.63 -17.98
C VAL A 684 -6.21 17.97 -17.92
N GLN A 685 -6.51 18.76 -16.89
CA GLN A 685 -5.86 20.05 -16.60
C GLN A 685 -5.27 20.03 -15.18
N PRO A 686 -4.09 20.63 -14.94
CA PRO A 686 -3.48 20.67 -13.61
C PRO A 686 -4.35 21.48 -12.63
N MET A 687 -4.55 20.95 -11.43
CA MET A 687 -5.23 21.68 -10.35
C MET A 687 -4.27 22.66 -9.66
N SER A 688 -4.79 23.75 -9.10
CA SER A 688 -4.00 24.65 -8.23
C SER A 688 -3.55 23.93 -6.95
N LEU A 689 -2.42 24.35 -6.38
CA LEU A 689 -1.82 23.79 -5.16
C LEU A 689 -2.84 23.66 -4.01
N PHE A 690 -3.62 24.72 -3.76
CA PHE A 690 -4.63 24.75 -2.71
C PHE A 690 -5.76 23.71 -2.92
N LYS A 691 -6.21 23.49 -4.17
CA LYS A 691 -7.22 22.47 -4.48
C LYS A 691 -6.66 21.04 -4.39
N ARG A 692 -5.37 20.82 -4.67
CA ARG A 692 -4.70 19.51 -4.44
C ARG A 692 -4.62 19.19 -2.95
N PHE A 693 -4.34 20.18 -2.12
CA PHE A 693 -4.33 20.07 -0.66
C PHE A 693 -5.75 19.75 -0.13
N ALA A 694 -6.74 20.55 -0.51
CA ALA A 694 -8.12 20.41 -0.04
C ALA A 694 -8.84 19.12 -0.49
N LEU A 695 -8.40 18.46 -1.58
CA LEU A 695 -9.01 17.22 -2.11
C LEU A 695 -8.35 15.92 -1.61
N ASN A 696 -7.34 16.01 -0.74
CA ASN A 696 -6.74 14.81 -0.15
C ASN A 696 -7.62 14.30 1.00
N GLY A 697 -8.34 13.19 0.79
CA GLY A 697 -9.27 12.61 1.77
C GLY A 697 -8.60 12.20 3.09
N ASP A 698 -7.37 11.69 3.05
CA ASP A 698 -6.61 11.34 4.24
C ASP A 698 -6.26 12.59 5.07
N LEU A 699 -5.98 13.70 4.37
CA LEU A 699 -5.73 15.00 5.00
C LEU A 699 -7.00 15.62 5.60
N GLN A 700 -8.14 15.51 4.91
CA GLN A 700 -9.44 15.95 5.43
C GLN A 700 -9.79 15.20 6.73
N LEU A 701 -9.58 13.88 6.77
CA LEU A 701 -9.83 13.06 7.95
C LEU A 701 -8.91 13.44 9.12
N LEU A 702 -7.62 13.67 8.85
CA LEU A 702 -6.66 14.13 9.87
C LEU A 702 -7.00 15.52 10.41
N LEU A 703 -7.37 16.46 9.54
CA LEU A 703 -7.79 17.81 9.94
C LEU A 703 -9.09 17.78 10.77
N ALA A 704 -10.06 16.96 10.37
CA ALA A 704 -11.30 16.78 11.13
C ALA A 704 -11.03 16.14 12.50
N GLY A 705 -10.24 15.06 12.55
CA GLY A 705 -9.86 14.41 13.80
C GLY A 705 -9.07 15.33 14.74
N MET A 706 -8.20 16.18 14.19
CA MET A 706 -7.45 17.17 14.94
C MET A 706 -8.33 18.31 15.48
N LEU A 707 -9.28 18.80 14.68
CA LEU A 707 -10.24 19.81 15.12
C LEU A 707 -11.17 19.26 16.20
N ILE A 708 -11.64 18.02 16.06
CA ILE A 708 -12.39 17.30 17.10
C ILE A 708 -11.54 17.18 18.38
N PHE A 709 -10.28 16.78 18.29
CA PHE A 709 -9.38 16.67 19.44
C PHE A 709 -9.19 18.01 20.17
N ILE A 710 -8.92 19.10 19.45
CA ILE A 710 -8.71 20.44 20.04
C ILE A 710 -9.99 20.95 20.71
N LEU A 711 -11.16 20.78 20.08
CA LEU A 711 -12.44 21.19 20.66
C LEU A 711 -12.78 20.36 21.90
N TRP A 712 -12.55 19.05 21.86
CA TRP A 712 -12.84 18.12 22.95
C TRP A 712 -11.91 18.32 24.16
N ASP A 713 -10.62 18.54 23.93
CA ASP A 713 -9.64 18.86 24.98
C ASP A 713 -10.00 20.18 25.69
N ASN A 714 -10.29 21.24 24.92
CA ASN A 714 -10.69 22.53 25.49
C ASN A 714 -12.02 22.44 26.27
N TRP A 715 -12.98 21.63 25.80
CA TRP A 715 -14.25 21.41 26.51
C TRP A 715 -14.05 20.69 27.85
N ILE A 716 -13.28 19.60 27.88
CA ILE A 716 -12.95 18.88 29.12
C ILE A 716 -12.16 19.78 30.08
N ALA A 717 -11.17 20.54 29.58
CA ALA A 717 -10.39 21.47 30.38
C ALA A 717 -11.26 22.53 31.06
N PHE A 718 -12.23 23.08 30.34
CA PHE A 718 -13.18 24.05 30.86
C PHE A 718 -14.08 23.44 31.96
N HIS A 719 -14.56 22.21 31.78
CA HIS A 719 -15.40 21.55 32.79
C HIS A 719 -14.61 21.14 34.04
N GLN A 720 -13.39 20.64 33.91
CA GLN A 720 -12.54 20.27 35.05
C GLN A 720 -12.08 21.50 35.86
N THR A 721 -11.71 22.60 35.19
CA THR A 721 -11.35 23.84 35.89
C THR A 721 -12.54 24.49 36.59
N LYS A 722 -13.77 24.31 36.09
CA LYS A 722 -14.99 24.72 36.77
C LYS A 722 -15.26 23.88 38.03
N VAL A 723 -15.24 22.55 37.92
CA VAL A 723 -15.47 21.63 39.07
C VAL A 723 -14.50 21.92 40.21
N ASN A 724 -13.20 22.04 39.93
CA ASN A 724 -12.21 22.36 40.97
C ASN A 724 -12.45 23.74 41.64
N ARG A 725 -12.98 24.74 40.91
CA ARG A 725 -13.35 26.03 41.50
C ARG A 725 -14.59 25.92 42.38
N ASP A 726 -15.59 25.15 41.95
CA ASP A 726 -16.83 24.95 42.69
C ASP A 726 -16.55 24.17 43.99
N GLU A 727 -15.71 23.12 43.96
CA GLU A 727 -15.28 22.39 45.17
C GLU A 727 -14.51 23.27 46.17
N VAL A 728 -13.51 24.04 45.72
CA VAL A 728 -12.75 24.96 46.59
C VAL A 728 -13.66 26.04 47.20
N THR A 729 -14.67 26.49 46.45
CA THR A 729 -15.67 27.45 46.94
C THR A 729 -16.57 26.81 47.99
N GLN A 730 -17.02 25.57 47.78
CA GLN A 730 -17.80 24.82 48.77
C GLN A 730 -17.03 24.54 50.06
N VAL A 731 -15.74 24.18 49.99
CA VAL A 731 -14.89 24.01 51.18
C VAL A 731 -14.76 25.31 51.96
N ARG A 732 -14.51 26.45 51.29
CA ARG A 732 -14.48 27.77 51.94
C ARG A 732 -15.81 28.18 52.57
N LEU A 733 -16.94 27.83 51.95
CA LEU A 733 -18.27 28.09 52.49
C LEU A 733 -18.56 27.25 53.74
N ARG A 734 -18.13 25.98 53.77
CA ARG A 734 -18.22 25.12 54.97
C ARG A 734 -17.37 25.66 56.11
N GLN A 735 -16.10 25.99 55.85
CA GLN A 735 -15.19 26.58 56.85
C GLN A 735 -15.75 27.88 57.44
N LYS A 736 -16.27 28.79 56.59
CA LYS A 736 -16.93 30.02 57.08
C LYS A 736 -18.19 29.76 57.90
N LYS A 737 -18.92 28.68 57.62
CA LYS A 737 -20.09 28.31 58.40
C LYS A 737 -19.70 27.74 59.77
N GLU A 738 -18.69 26.86 59.81
CA GLU A 738 -18.11 26.34 61.05
C GLU A 738 -17.51 27.46 61.93
N GLU A 739 -16.86 28.47 61.32
CA GLU A 739 -16.40 29.68 62.03
C GLU A 739 -17.54 30.57 62.57
N GLN A 740 -18.73 30.54 61.96
CA GLN A 740 -19.90 31.29 62.42
C GLN A 740 -20.69 30.53 63.49
N ASP A 741 -20.81 29.21 63.35
CA ASP A 741 -21.49 28.35 64.33
C ASP A 741 -20.65 28.23 65.62
N ASN A 742 -19.30 28.29 65.56
CA ASN A 742 -18.41 28.40 66.73
C ASN A 742 -18.35 29.80 67.38
N LYS A 743 -19.09 30.79 66.87
CA LYS A 743 -19.15 32.17 67.40
C LYS A 743 -20.52 32.53 67.99
N LYS A 744 -21.41 31.56 68.11
CA LYS A 744 -22.70 31.65 68.81
C LYS A 744 -22.68 30.74 70.03
#